data_AF-A0A6A5FG57-F1
#
_entry.id   AF-A0A6A5FG57-F1
#
_cell.length_a   1.000
_cell.length_b   1.000
_cell.length_c   1.000
_cell.angle_alpha   90.00
_cell.angle_beta   90.00
_cell.angle_gamma   90.00
#
_symmetry.space_group_name_H-M   'P 1'
#
loop_
_entity.id
_entity.type
_entity.pdbx_description
1 polymer ?
#
loop_
_entity_poly.entity_id
_entity_poly.type
_entity_poly.pdbx_seq_one_letter_code
_entity_poly.pdbx_strand_id
1 'polypeptide(L)'
;MDQPEEEPEQIATWFSEEGLTVDSPMEAKLRLLWTALQRTRSCLSSVTWELDTQRSQHLAEMAEVRKSLEQIRIFTEHKDVLAQEIQDENDQLKEQLRRLISLQDAQISEVAKMLYQQGLTELIHSSPSEQVAYLLVERASLLEMSEDPNNLTGDGNAVSPLGSEAQALNTSAHQSSHKGAPRHSQSPWKRLFGLHKASQSKHTFIPAEARHLAGQASSMERECSRLERDLEEGSRRLAMAHNEIRRLTDELESAHLTQRAYEPELQAAQQEVEQFRQEVQKLKKYDMVELRKAKELNDRLDLEIRALRSRVRTLDAEKSSLQQTSQAAELAQCNQTCRNLEEELTAQTRCLLEKNETVASLQREVERLQSALQEQQQQLLTVQVQAKQANELAKSQATEVIQSNEICRHLQSKLSAQSRCLLEESEIRSDTSHNDLDYPIATTCSKENNLQDQKLWKQKEADLQHCENTHCHLRDHKELQTQLQLLQNKENKECPHCQEAVMTLLTTQEECETLKDEICETLKCLDKERSKYHEMKEKHKVKLCRAKQKCDDETTWRDKKIETLERELSFCSHSVAKEKELTISITAENEKLLVERRRLLQQLNEEEHNKNDSNLTASLSQCRVDFLEMENKKLGNKILHMSKQLAVLERGLQNMQSLHFAEVPGTELKKTSNLMQVFKSLPVQTSSVMMPEPSEIQGLLDNTPSKQTAVTYYPHCLISGPLSRSAEMGYLNLTSAPGRSDHSTPPAALSSS
;
A
#
# COMPACT_ATOMS: atom_id res chain seq x y z
N MET A 1 1.56 58.12 -28.13
CA MET A 1 1.22 59.53 -28.40
C MET A 1 1.24 59.65 -29.91
N ASP A 2 0.15 60.12 -30.51
CA ASP A 2 -0.25 60.06 -31.93
C ASP A 2 -1.03 58.79 -32.32
N GLN A 3 -2.27 58.68 -31.82
CA GLN A 3 -3.29 57.78 -32.40
C GLN A 3 -4.77 58.26 -32.18
N PRO A 4 -5.15 59.55 -32.26
CA PRO A 4 -6.55 59.93 -32.02
C PRO A 4 -7.46 59.75 -33.25
N GLU A 5 -6.92 59.66 -34.47
CA GLU A 5 -7.72 59.57 -35.71
C GLU A 5 -8.10 58.13 -36.08
N GLU A 6 -7.39 57.11 -35.59
CA GLU A 6 -7.72 55.71 -35.87
C GLU A 6 -8.93 55.18 -35.06
N GLU A 7 -9.15 55.69 -33.84
CA GLU A 7 -10.28 55.28 -33.00
C GLU A 7 -11.66 55.59 -33.62
N PRO A 8 -11.96 56.80 -34.14
CA PRO A 8 -13.25 57.09 -34.76
C PRO A 8 -13.46 56.31 -36.06
N GLU A 9 -12.41 56.05 -36.84
CA GLU A 9 -12.49 55.22 -38.04
C GLU A 9 -12.77 53.75 -37.70
N GLN A 10 -12.12 53.21 -36.66
CA GLN A 10 -12.37 51.87 -36.14
C GLN A 10 -13.79 51.71 -35.55
N ILE A 11 -14.29 52.75 -34.88
CA ILE A 11 -15.67 52.78 -34.38
C ILE A 11 -16.66 52.86 -35.54
N ALA A 12 -16.35 53.60 -36.61
CA ALA A 12 -17.16 53.70 -37.81
C ALA A 12 -17.20 52.39 -38.62
N THR A 13 -16.08 51.67 -38.74
CA THR A 13 -16.04 50.34 -39.34
C THR A 13 -16.79 49.32 -38.48
N TRP A 14 -16.63 49.34 -37.16
CA TRP A 14 -17.39 48.47 -36.24
C TRP A 14 -18.91 48.70 -36.31
N PHE A 15 -19.35 49.95 -36.44
CA PHE A 15 -20.77 50.26 -36.68
C PHE A 15 -21.28 49.70 -38.01
N SER A 16 -20.44 49.74 -39.05
CA SER A 16 -20.78 49.20 -40.38
C SER A 16 -20.90 47.68 -40.35
N GLU A 17 -20.04 47.00 -39.58
CA GLU A 17 -20.07 45.54 -39.37
C GLU A 17 -21.32 45.09 -38.58
N GLU A 18 -21.78 45.89 -37.62
CA GLU A 18 -23.03 45.65 -36.88
C GLU A 18 -24.30 46.15 -37.60
N GLY A 19 -24.17 46.54 -38.88
CA GLY A 19 -25.29 46.83 -39.77
C GLY A 19 -25.90 48.24 -39.66
N LEU A 20 -25.19 49.21 -39.06
CA LEU A 20 -25.59 50.62 -39.05
C LEU A 20 -24.96 51.39 -40.21
N THR A 21 -25.78 52.13 -40.96
CA THR A 21 -25.33 52.97 -42.07
C THR A 21 -24.63 54.25 -41.57
N VAL A 22 -23.69 54.78 -42.35
CA VAL A 22 -22.88 55.98 -42.02
C VAL A 22 -23.74 57.18 -41.62
N ASP A 23 -24.95 57.31 -42.18
CA ASP A 23 -25.91 58.39 -41.92
C ASP A 23 -26.89 58.12 -40.75
N SER A 24 -26.70 57.03 -39.99
CA SER A 24 -27.58 56.72 -38.87
C SER A 24 -27.51 57.78 -37.76
N PRO A 25 -28.67 58.16 -37.15
CA PRO A 25 -28.73 59.23 -36.17
C PRO A 25 -27.85 58.92 -34.95
N MET A 26 -27.19 59.95 -34.42
CA MET A 26 -26.22 59.86 -33.31
C MET A 26 -26.78 59.09 -32.11
N GLU A 27 -28.08 59.20 -31.85
CA GLU A 27 -28.74 58.52 -30.74
C GLU A 27 -28.87 57.00 -30.95
N ALA A 28 -29.01 56.53 -32.20
CA ALA A 28 -28.97 55.10 -32.52
C ALA A 28 -27.56 54.52 -32.36
N LYS A 29 -26.53 55.26 -32.80
CA LYS A 29 -25.11 54.92 -32.62
C LYS A 29 -24.74 54.83 -31.13
N LEU A 30 -25.19 55.79 -30.32
CA LEU A 30 -24.97 55.80 -28.87
C LEU A 30 -25.71 54.66 -28.15
N ARG A 31 -26.95 54.34 -28.54
CA ARG A 31 -27.69 53.20 -27.96
C ARG A 31 -27.02 51.87 -28.29
N LEU A 32 -26.48 51.71 -29.51
CA LEU A 32 -25.75 50.51 -29.90
C LEU A 32 -24.45 50.37 -29.09
N LEU A 33 -23.65 51.44 -28.97
CA LEU A 33 -22.44 51.45 -28.15
C LEU A 33 -22.74 51.15 -26.69
N TRP A 34 -23.78 51.76 -26.12
CA TRP A 34 -24.17 51.51 -24.73
C TRP A 34 -24.60 50.06 -24.51
N THR A 35 -25.40 49.51 -25.43
CA THR A 35 -25.85 48.11 -25.36
C THR A 35 -24.67 47.15 -25.51
N ALA A 36 -23.74 47.43 -26.42
CA ALA A 36 -22.53 46.65 -26.61
C ALA A 36 -21.60 46.71 -25.39
N LEU A 37 -21.37 47.90 -24.83
CA LEU A 37 -20.62 48.10 -23.60
C LEU A 37 -21.24 47.34 -22.42
N GLN A 38 -22.58 47.35 -22.33
CA GLN A 38 -23.29 46.66 -21.26
C GLN A 38 -23.19 45.13 -21.43
N ARG A 39 -23.30 44.63 -22.67
CA ARG A 39 -23.08 43.22 -23.01
C ARG A 39 -21.66 42.78 -22.72
N THR A 40 -20.65 43.55 -23.15
CA THR A 40 -19.24 43.21 -22.90
C THR A 40 -18.90 43.28 -21.42
N ARG A 41 -19.43 44.26 -20.68
CA ARG A 41 -19.27 44.32 -19.21
C ARG A 41 -19.92 43.13 -18.52
N SER A 42 -21.13 42.74 -18.91
CA SER A 42 -21.80 41.54 -18.38
C SER A 42 -21.02 40.27 -18.72
N CYS A 43 -20.55 40.13 -19.96
CA CYS A 43 -19.71 39.01 -20.39
C CYS A 43 -18.41 38.95 -19.59
N LEU A 44 -17.70 40.07 -19.45
CA LEU A 44 -16.48 40.16 -18.66
C LEU A 44 -16.72 39.82 -17.19
N SER A 45 -17.84 40.27 -16.61
CA SER A 45 -18.20 39.91 -15.22
C SER A 45 -18.50 38.41 -15.05
N SER A 46 -19.12 37.78 -16.06
CA SER A 46 -19.36 36.34 -16.07
C SER A 46 -18.06 35.56 -16.17
N VAL A 47 -17.18 35.93 -17.12
CA VAL A 47 -15.88 35.28 -17.33
C VAL A 47 -14.96 35.45 -16.12
N THR A 48 -14.94 36.62 -15.49
CA THR A 48 -14.16 36.84 -14.26
C THR A 48 -14.68 36.02 -13.09
N TRP A 49 -16.00 35.95 -12.90
CA TRP A 49 -16.60 35.10 -11.88
C TRP A 49 -16.30 33.61 -12.11
N GLU A 50 -16.39 33.15 -13.35
CA GLU A 50 -16.08 31.77 -13.72
C GLU A 50 -14.60 31.45 -13.49
N LEU A 51 -13.71 32.38 -13.85
CA LEU A 51 -12.27 32.24 -13.61
C LEU A 51 -11.91 32.24 -12.12
N ASP A 52 -12.54 33.06 -11.30
CA ASP A 52 -12.35 33.04 -9.84
C ASP A 52 -12.92 31.77 -9.19
N THR A 53 -14.01 31.24 -9.75
CA THR A 53 -14.57 29.95 -9.34
C THR A 53 -13.60 28.80 -9.67
N GLN A 54 -13.04 28.79 -10.88
CA GLN A 54 -12.02 27.81 -11.29
C GLN A 54 -10.75 27.92 -10.43
N ARG A 55 -10.29 29.14 -10.12
CA ARG A 55 -9.16 29.36 -9.19
C ARG A 55 -9.44 28.80 -7.80
N SER A 56 -10.65 29.01 -7.29
CA SER A 56 -11.08 28.52 -5.99
C SER A 56 -11.15 26.99 -5.96
N GLN A 57 -11.66 26.38 -7.02
CA GLN A 57 -11.68 24.92 -7.20
C GLN A 57 -10.27 24.34 -7.25
N HIS A 58 -9.39 24.91 -8.07
CA HIS A 58 -7.99 24.49 -8.15
C HIS A 58 -7.26 24.60 -6.80
N LEU A 59 -7.50 25.67 -6.02
CA LEU A 59 -6.93 25.79 -4.68
C LEU A 59 -7.43 24.71 -3.71
N ALA A 60 -8.72 24.35 -3.79
CA ALA A 60 -9.31 23.28 -2.99
C ALA A 60 -8.74 21.91 -3.38
N GLU A 61 -8.63 21.62 -4.67
CA GLU A 61 -7.99 20.41 -5.19
C GLU A 61 -6.52 20.31 -4.75
N MET A 62 -5.77 21.41 -4.84
CA MET A 62 -4.38 21.45 -4.35
C MET A 62 -4.29 21.20 -2.84
N ALA A 63 -5.25 21.65 -2.05
CA ALA A 63 -5.30 21.37 -0.61
C ALA A 63 -5.58 19.88 -0.35
N GLU A 64 -6.46 19.25 -1.12
CA GLU A 64 -6.77 17.82 -1.02
C GLU A 64 -5.59 16.93 -1.46
N VAL A 65 -4.89 17.33 -2.53
CA VAL A 65 -3.65 16.66 -2.96
C VAL A 65 -2.59 16.76 -1.86
N ARG A 66 -2.39 17.93 -1.24
CA ARG A 66 -1.46 18.07 -0.11
C ARG A 66 -1.82 17.17 1.06
N LYS A 67 -3.12 17.07 1.40
CA LYS A 67 -3.60 16.17 2.46
C LYS A 67 -3.31 14.70 2.12
N SER A 68 -3.54 14.30 0.88
CA SER A 68 -3.27 12.94 0.40
C SER A 68 -1.77 12.61 0.42
N LEU A 69 -0.92 13.56 0.00
CA LEU A 69 0.54 13.42 0.08
C LEU A 69 1.02 13.28 1.52
N GLU A 70 0.45 14.03 2.46
CA GLU A 70 0.81 13.91 3.87
C GLU A 70 0.40 12.54 4.44
N GLN A 71 -0.77 12.02 4.05
CA GLN A 71 -1.17 10.65 4.42
C GLN A 71 -0.20 9.61 3.86
N ILE A 72 0.20 9.73 2.59
CA ILE A 72 1.20 8.84 1.98
C ILE A 72 2.53 8.93 2.73
N ARG A 73 2.97 10.13 3.13
CA ARG A 73 4.19 10.34 3.92
C ARG A 73 4.12 9.57 5.24
N ILE A 74 3.02 9.73 5.98
CA ILE A 74 2.80 9.04 7.26
C ILE A 74 2.79 7.51 7.08
N PHE A 75 2.11 6.98 6.04
CA PHE A 75 2.11 5.55 5.78
C PHE A 75 3.48 5.02 5.38
N THR A 76 4.26 5.82 4.64
CA THR A 76 5.62 5.45 4.26
C THR A 76 6.53 5.38 5.48
N GLU A 77 6.44 6.37 6.39
CA GLU A 77 7.19 6.38 7.64
C GLU A 77 6.85 5.17 8.53
N HIS A 78 5.57 4.83 8.69
CA HIS A 78 5.18 3.61 9.42
C HIS A 78 5.70 2.32 8.78
N LYS A 79 5.67 2.23 7.45
CA LYS A 79 6.20 1.08 6.72
C LYS A 79 7.70 0.93 6.93
N ASP A 80 8.44 2.04 6.97
CA ASP A 80 9.88 2.03 7.18
C ASP A 80 10.23 1.65 8.63
N VAL A 81 9.46 2.12 9.62
CA VAL A 81 9.60 1.67 11.03
C VAL A 81 9.36 0.16 11.15
N LEU A 82 8.28 -0.35 10.57
CA LEU A 82 7.99 -1.79 10.61
C LEU A 82 9.07 -2.62 9.91
N ALA A 83 9.60 -2.13 8.78
CA ALA A 83 10.70 -2.79 8.10
C ALA A 83 11.97 -2.83 8.97
N GLN A 84 12.23 -1.77 9.74
CA GLN A 84 13.34 -1.74 10.69
C GLN A 84 13.14 -2.72 11.84
N GLU A 85 11.93 -2.81 12.41
CA GLU A 85 11.61 -3.78 13.47
C GLU A 85 11.83 -5.23 13.00
N ILE A 86 11.36 -5.57 11.79
CA ILE A 86 11.57 -6.89 11.17
C ILE A 86 13.07 -7.17 10.96
N GLN A 87 13.84 -6.15 10.58
CA GLN A 87 15.29 -6.29 10.40
C GLN A 87 15.99 -6.54 11.74
N ASP A 88 15.62 -5.80 12.79
CA ASP A 88 16.18 -5.93 14.12
C ASP A 88 15.87 -7.31 14.73
N GLU A 89 14.63 -7.81 14.58
CA GLU A 89 14.25 -9.17 14.98
C GLU A 89 15.06 -10.23 14.23
N ASN A 90 15.22 -10.08 12.92
CA ASN A 90 16.04 -11.00 12.13
C ASN A 90 17.50 -11.02 12.61
N ASP A 91 18.07 -9.86 12.94
CA ASP A 91 19.44 -9.78 13.41
C ASP A 91 19.59 -10.35 14.83
N GLN A 92 18.57 -10.21 15.68
CA GLN A 92 18.50 -10.88 16.97
C GLN A 92 18.44 -12.41 16.81
N LEU A 93 17.60 -12.92 15.91
CA LEU A 93 17.50 -14.35 15.62
C LEU A 93 18.81 -14.92 15.07
N LYS A 94 19.49 -14.19 14.17
CA LYS A 94 20.82 -14.58 13.66
C LYS A 94 21.86 -14.65 14.78
N GLU A 95 21.81 -13.71 15.74
CA GLU A 95 22.70 -13.72 16.90
C GLU A 95 22.40 -14.92 17.81
N GLN A 96 21.13 -15.22 18.08
CA GLN A 96 20.72 -16.41 18.84
C GLN A 96 21.20 -17.70 18.16
N LEU A 97 21.02 -17.82 16.84
CA LEU A 97 21.51 -18.97 16.07
C LEU A 97 23.04 -19.11 16.18
N ARG A 98 23.79 -18.01 16.05
CA ARG A 98 25.24 -18.02 16.21
C ARG A 98 25.67 -18.49 17.60
N ARG A 99 24.95 -18.09 18.65
CA ARG A 99 25.20 -18.57 20.03
C ARG A 99 24.94 -20.07 20.17
N LEU A 100 23.85 -20.58 19.59
CA LEU A 100 23.53 -22.00 19.61
C LEU A 100 24.60 -22.83 18.89
N ILE A 101 25.05 -22.37 17.72
CA ILE A 101 26.14 -23.02 16.97
C ILE A 101 27.43 -23.03 17.80
N SER A 102 27.81 -21.88 18.40
CA SER A 102 29.00 -21.83 19.24
C SER A 102 28.92 -22.75 20.46
N LEU A 103 27.74 -22.89 21.06
CA LEU A 103 27.51 -23.81 22.18
C LEU A 103 27.63 -25.27 21.72
N GLN A 104 27.05 -25.59 20.57
CA GLN A 104 27.14 -26.91 19.96
C GLN A 104 28.59 -27.28 19.62
N ASP A 105 29.36 -26.36 19.02
CA ASP A 105 30.78 -26.56 18.69
C ASP A 105 31.64 -26.75 19.93
N ALA A 106 31.35 -26.03 21.01
CA ALA A 106 32.02 -26.20 22.30
C ALA A 106 31.74 -27.60 22.88
N GLN A 107 30.49 -28.06 22.86
CA GLN A 107 30.10 -29.41 23.29
C GLN A 107 30.76 -30.50 22.43
N ILE A 108 30.74 -30.35 21.10
CA ILE A 108 31.41 -31.29 20.18
C ILE A 108 32.91 -31.34 20.45
N SER A 109 33.54 -30.19 20.69
CA SER A 109 34.96 -30.10 21.02
C SER A 109 35.30 -30.78 22.36
N GLU A 110 34.41 -30.69 23.35
CA GLU A 110 34.56 -31.37 24.63
C GLU A 110 34.42 -32.90 24.49
N VAL A 111 33.39 -33.37 23.78
CA VAL A 111 33.21 -34.80 23.47
C VAL A 111 34.39 -35.34 22.67
N ALA A 112 34.89 -34.60 21.68
CA ALA A 112 36.08 -34.98 20.92
C ALA A 112 37.32 -35.10 21.81
N LYS A 113 37.52 -34.19 22.78
CA LYS A 113 38.61 -34.30 23.77
C LYS A 113 38.44 -35.55 24.65
N MET A 114 37.22 -35.86 25.09
CA MET A 114 36.95 -37.07 25.88
C MET A 114 37.25 -38.34 25.08
N LEU A 115 36.78 -38.44 23.84
CA LEU A 115 37.03 -39.58 22.95
C LEU A 115 38.54 -39.74 22.66
N TYR A 116 39.25 -38.63 22.45
CA TYR A 116 40.70 -38.63 22.27
C TYR A 116 41.43 -39.17 23.51
N GLN A 117 41.05 -38.73 24.71
CA GLN A 117 41.64 -39.19 25.97
C GLN A 117 41.41 -40.68 26.22
N GLN A 118 40.30 -41.24 25.74
CA GLN A 118 39.97 -42.68 25.84
C GLN A 118 40.54 -43.52 24.69
N GLY A 119 41.30 -42.94 23.76
CA GLY A 119 41.89 -43.66 22.62
C GLY A 119 40.90 -43.98 21.49
N LEU A 120 39.68 -43.44 21.53
CA LEU A 120 38.62 -43.64 20.54
C LEU A 120 38.70 -42.60 19.41
N THR A 121 39.89 -42.38 18.85
CA THR A 121 40.14 -41.29 17.87
C THR A 121 39.40 -41.46 16.55
N GLU A 122 39.09 -42.69 16.15
CA GLU A 122 38.35 -42.98 14.91
C GLU A 122 36.88 -42.51 15.00
N LEU A 123 36.34 -42.39 16.22
CA LEU A 123 34.95 -42.02 16.48
C LEU A 123 34.72 -40.49 16.48
N ILE A 124 35.79 -39.69 16.60
CA ILE A 124 35.73 -38.22 16.67
C ILE A 124 35.12 -37.61 15.39
N HIS A 125 35.35 -38.24 14.24
CA HIS A 125 34.84 -37.79 12.95
C HIS A 125 33.47 -38.37 12.59
N SER A 126 32.93 -39.27 13.43
CA SER A 126 31.60 -39.87 13.24
C SER A 126 30.50 -38.93 13.73
N SER A 127 29.28 -39.10 13.22
CA SER A 127 28.13 -38.32 13.68
C SER A 127 27.84 -38.55 15.17
N PRO A 128 27.27 -37.60 15.92
CA PRO A 128 26.92 -37.79 17.34
C PRO A 128 26.05 -39.03 17.59
N SER A 129 25.16 -39.37 16.66
CA SER A 129 24.35 -40.60 16.71
C SER A 129 25.18 -41.89 16.58
N GLU A 130 26.19 -41.90 15.71
CA GLU A 130 27.11 -43.03 15.57
C GLU A 130 28.04 -43.15 16.78
N GLN A 131 28.50 -42.02 17.32
CA GLN A 131 29.28 -41.99 18.56
C GLN A 131 28.50 -42.63 19.72
N VAL A 132 27.23 -42.23 19.89
CA VAL A 132 26.35 -42.80 20.93
C VAL A 132 26.07 -44.28 20.68
N ALA A 133 25.79 -44.69 19.44
CA ALA A 133 25.51 -46.08 19.10
C ALA A 133 26.71 -46.99 19.43
N TYR A 134 27.92 -46.56 19.07
CA TYR A 134 29.15 -47.31 19.38
C TYR A 134 29.37 -47.45 20.89
N LEU A 135 29.22 -46.35 21.65
CA LEU A 135 29.38 -46.36 23.11
C LEU A 135 28.33 -47.23 23.81
N LEU A 136 27.10 -47.30 23.31
CA LEU A 136 26.05 -48.16 23.84
C LEU A 136 26.33 -49.65 23.60
N VAL A 137 26.86 -50.01 22.43
CA VAL A 137 27.25 -51.38 22.11
C VAL A 137 28.44 -51.81 22.97
N GLU A 138 29.46 -50.96 23.09
CA GLU A 138 30.63 -51.23 23.93
C GLU A 138 30.23 -51.41 25.41
N ARG A 139 29.33 -50.55 25.92
CA ARG A 139 28.78 -50.69 27.28
C ARG A 139 28.05 -52.01 27.47
N ALA A 140 27.27 -52.45 26.49
CA ALA A 140 26.56 -53.73 26.56
C ALA A 140 27.53 -54.93 26.57
N SER A 141 28.58 -54.88 25.75
CA SER A 141 29.63 -55.91 25.74
C SER A 141 30.43 -55.96 27.04
N LEU A 142 30.76 -54.81 27.64
CA LEU A 142 31.43 -54.75 28.93
C LEU A 142 30.54 -55.26 30.08
N LEU A 143 29.23 -55.01 30.02
CA LEU A 143 28.28 -55.56 30.98
C LEU A 143 28.15 -57.08 30.86
N GLU A 144 28.09 -57.62 29.64
CA GLU A 144 28.11 -59.07 29.38
C GLU A 144 29.41 -59.74 29.86
N MET A 145 30.56 -59.05 29.76
CA MET A 145 31.84 -59.57 30.27
C MET A 145 32.00 -59.46 31.79
N SER A 146 31.21 -58.60 32.45
CA SER A 146 31.21 -58.48 33.91
C SER A 146 30.32 -59.52 34.61
N GLU A 147 29.44 -60.19 33.85
CA GLU A 147 28.63 -61.32 34.29
C GLU A 147 29.33 -62.65 33.96
N ASP A 148 30.45 -62.95 34.63
CA ASP A 148 31.02 -64.31 34.66
C ASP A 148 30.29 -65.14 35.74
N PRO A 149 29.61 -66.26 35.41
CA PRO A 149 28.88 -67.08 36.38
C PRO A 149 29.74 -68.19 37.04
N ASN A 150 31.07 -68.09 37.04
CA ASN A 150 31.94 -69.09 37.66
C ASN A 150 32.95 -68.45 38.63
N ASN A 151 32.52 -68.18 39.86
CA ASN A 151 33.36 -68.23 41.05
C ASN A 151 32.51 -68.39 42.32
N LEU A 152 32.13 -69.64 42.61
CA LEU A 152 31.70 -70.05 43.96
C LEU A 152 32.35 -71.40 44.29
N THR A 153 33.50 -71.38 44.96
CA THR A 153 33.86 -72.40 45.98
C THR A 153 35.03 -71.95 46.86
N GLY A 154 34.77 -71.81 48.18
CA GLY A 154 35.66 -71.97 49.35
C GLY A 154 36.95 -71.15 49.40
N ASP A 155 37.41 -70.55 50.51
CA ASP A 155 37.29 -70.86 51.92
C ASP A 155 37.80 -69.64 52.73
N GLY A 156 37.47 -69.55 54.02
CA GLY A 156 37.72 -68.37 54.85
C GLY A 156 39.18 -68.07 55.19
N ASN A 157 39.52 -66.79 55.36
CA ASN A 157 40.09 -66.26 56.60
C ASN A 157 40.30 -64.74 56.52
N ALA A 158 40.07 -64.10 57.67
CA ALA A 158 40.36 -62.71 57.93
C ALA A 158 41.85 -62.37 57.74
N VAL A 159 42.13 -61.13 57.30
CA VAL A 159 43.13 -60.18 57.81
C VAL A 159 43.42 -59.13 56.70
N SER A 160 43.04 -57.88 56.94
CA SER A 160 43.59 -56.70 56.25
C SER A 160 45.07 -56.51 56.63
N PRO A 161 45.96 -55.88 55.82
CA PRO A 161 45.95 -54.41 55.69
C PRO A 161 46.55 -53.80 54.38
N LEU A 162 46.13 -52.57 54.10
CA LEU A 162 46.93 -51.37 53.76
C LEU A 162 48.23 -51.49 52.91
N GLY A 163 48.34 -50.68 51.83
CA GLY A 163 49.60 -50.01 51.46
C GLY A 163 50.05 -49.98 50.00
N SER A 164 50.10 -48.76 49.45
CA SER A 164 51.16 -48.16 48.60
C SER A 164 51.53 -48.68 47.19
N GLU A 165 51.42 -47.72 46.26
CA GLU A 165 52.44 -47.24 45.29
C GLU A 165 52.98 -48.13 44.15
N ALA A 166 52.81 -47.56 42.95
CA ALA A 166 53.79 -47.40 41.86
C ALA A 166 54.62 -48.60 41.37
N GLN A 167 54.53 -48.91 40.07
CA GLN A 167 55.60 -48.64 39.11
C GLN A 167 55.25 -49.12 37.70
N ALA A 168 55.56 -48.25 36.74
CA ALA A 168 55.68 -48.54 35.32
C ALA A 168 56.80 -49.58 35.06
N LEU A 169 56.68 -50.36 33.98
CA LEU A 169 57.76 -50.54 33.00
C LEU A 169 57.28 -51.33 31.77
N ASN A 170 57.71 -50.79 30.63
CA ASN A 170 57.60 -51.30 29.27
C ASN A 170 58.06 -52.76 29.08
N THR A 171 57.59 -53.40 28.00
CA THR A 171 58.49 -54.05 27.03
C THR A 171 57.75 -54.43 25.74
N SER A 172 58.48 -54.25 24.65
CA SER A 172 58.10 -54.33 23.25
C SER A 172 58.29 -55.71 22.62
N ALA A 173 57.60 -55.90 21.48
CA ALA A 173 58.02 -56.64 20.27
C ALA A 173 57.94 -58.19 20.28
N HIS A 174 57.15 -58.77 19.36
CA HIS A 174 57.62 -59.22 18.04
C HIS A 174 56.55 -60.02 17.27
N GLN A 175 56.31 -59.59 16.02
CA GLN A 175 56.10 -60.34 14.76
C GLN A 175 55.65 -61.82 14.80
N SER A 176 54.62 -62.18 14.01
CA SER A 176 54.77 -63.11 12.87
C SER A 176 53.52 -63.16 11.97
N SER A 177 53.77 -63.16 10.65
CA SER A 177 52.83 -63.40 9.56
C SER A 177 52.42 -64.88 9.44
N HIS A 178 51.16 -65.17 9.07
CA HIS A 178 50.79 -65.74 7.76
C HIS A 178 49.36 -66.31 7.69
N LYS A 179 48.63 -65.81 6.68
CA LYS A 179 47.69 -66.50 5.76
C LYS A 179 46.70 -67.56 6.28
N GLY A 180 45.44 -67.34 5.90
CA GLY A 180 44.54 -68.38 5.39
C GLY A 180 43.20 -68.50 6.13
N ALA A 181 42.11 -68.06 5.48
CA ALA A 181 40.73 -68.13 5.97
C ALA A 181 40.29 -69.56 6.36
N PRO A 182 39.24 -69.70 7.19
CA PRO A 182 37.96 -69.96 6.55
C PRO A 182 36.76 -69.24 7.17
N ARG A 183 35.77 -69.05 6.30
CA ARG A 183 34.39 -68.63 6.57
C ARG A 183 33.82 -69.27 7.85
N HIS A 184 33.21 -68.47 8.71
CA HIS A 184 31.93 -68.88 9.32
C HIS A 184 31.00 -67.68 9.46
N SER A 185 30.23 -67.46 8.40
CA SER A 185 28.98 -66.74 8.42
C SER A 185 28.00 -67.42 9.37
N GLN A 186 27.91 -66.99 10.62
CA GLN A 186 26.68 -67.16 11.40
C GLN A 186 26.41 -65.92 12.26
N SER A 187 25.34 -65.23 11.88
CA SER A 187 24.69 -64.15 12.61
C SER A 187 24.42 -64.56 14.08
N PRO A 188 24.75 -63.70 15.06
CA PRO A 188 24.46 -63.92 16.50
C PRO A 188 22.98 -64.17 16.80
N TRP A 189 22.08 -63.78 15.89
CA TRP A 189 20.63 -63.87 16.05
C TRP A 189 20.06 -65.30 16.02
N LYS A 190 20.85 -66.32 15.62
CA LYS A 190 20.39 -67.72 15.59
C LYS A 190 20.58 -68.50 16.90
N ARG A 191 21.19 -67.91 17.93
CA ARG A 191 21.47 -68.58 19.21
C ARG A 191 20.34 -68.46 20.24
N LEU A 192 19.36 -67.58 20.02
CA LEU A 192 18.33 -67.23 21.00
C LEU A 192 17.06 -68.10 20.96
N PHE A 193 16.81 -68.89 19.91
CA PHE A 193 15.54 -69.64 19.76
C PHE A 193 15.69 -71.13 19.38
N GLY A 194 16.86 -71.73 19.61
CA GLY A 194 17.06 -73.17 19.38
C GLY A 194 16.51 -74.04 20.50
N LEU A 195 15.37 -74.68 20.27
CA LEU A 195 14.75 -75.75 21.08
C LEU A 195 15.79 -76.73 21.68
N HIS A 196 15.91 -76.78 23.01
CA HIS A 196 16.63 -77.86 23.70
C HIS A 196 15.81 -79.17 23.58
N LYS A 197 16.26 -80.06 22.69
CA LYS A 197 15.84 -81.47 22.69
C LYS A 197 16.41 -82.15 23.92
N ALA A 198 15.52 -82.77 24.71
CA ALA A 198 15.84 -83.63 25.83
C ALA A 198 16.79 -84.76 25.41
N SER A 199 17.92 -84.86 26.10
CA SER A 199 18.83 -86.00 26.02
C SER A 199 18.87 -86.69 27.38
N GLN A 200 18.43 -87.94 27.36
CA GLN A 200 18.40 -88.91 28.44
C GLN A 200 19.82 -89.13 28.99
N SER A 201 20.02 -88.89 30.27
CA SER A 201 21.21 -89.35 31.01
C SER A 201 20.81 -90.58 31.82
N LYS A 202 21.27 -91.75 31.35
CA LYS A 202 21.19 -93.03 32.04
C LYS A 202 22.21 -93.03 33.17
N HIS A 203 21.77 -93.06 34.43
CA HIS A 203 22.64 -93.45 35.54
C HIS A 203 22.42 -94.92 35.88
N THR A 204 23.49 -95.68 35.65
CA THR A 204 23.65 -97.10 35.94
C THR A 204 23.52 -97.38 37.43
N PHE A 205 22.59 -98.25 37.79
CA PHE A 205 22.54 -98.95 39.08
C PHE A 205 23.67 -100.00 39.13
N ILE A 206 24.52 -99.94 40.16
CA ILE A 206 25.18 -101.13 40.75
C ILE A 206 25.10 -101.00 42.28
N PRO A 207 24.57 -101.99 43.00
CA PRO A 207 24.47 -101.99 44.45
C PRO A 207 25.74 -102.58 45.08
N ALA A 208 26.25 -101.93 46.13
CA ALA A 208 27.23 -102.51 47.04
C ALA A 208 26.69 -102.38 48.47
N GLU A 209 26.12 -103.48 48.96
CA GLU A 209 25.69 -103.63 50.34
C GLU A 209 26.87 -103.86 51.29
N ALA A 210 26.61 -103.52 52.56
CA ALA A 210 27.32 -103.92 53.77
C ALA A 210 28.59 -103.14 54.13
N ARG A 211 28.40 -101.97 54.75
CA ARG A 211 28.72 -101.63 56.15
C ARG A 211 28.34 -100.15 56.41
N HIS A 212 27.95 -99.81 57.63
CA HIS A 212 27.57 -98.47 58.16
C HIS A 212 26.06 -98.16 58.32
N LEU A 213 25.33 -98.99 59.06
CA LEU A 213 23.94 -98.74 59.50
C LEU A 213 23.77 -97.64 60.58
N ALA A 214 24.85 -96.98 61.03
CA ALA A 214 24.75 -95.85 61.97
C ALA A 214 24.94 -94.46 61.31
N GLY A 215 25.52 -94.40 60.11
CA GLY A 215 25.71 -93.14 59.36
C GLY A 215 24.59 -92.82 58.37
N GLN A 216 23.88 -93.84 57.88
CA GLN A 216 22.81 -93.71 56.87
C GLN A 216 21.59 -92.92 57.36
N ALA A 217 21.16 -93.10 58.61
CA ALA A 217 20.04 -92.34 59.16
C ALA A 217 20.35 -90.83 59.18
N SER A 218 21.55 -90.45 59.63
CA SER A 218 21.99 -89.04 59.65
C SER A 218 22.24 -88.45 58.26
N SER A 219 22.57 -89.27 57.26
CA SER A 219 22.75 -88.84 55.87
C SER A 219 21.40 -88.61 55.18
N MET A 220 20.47 -89.53 55.37
CA MET A 220 19.11 -89.47 54.82
C MET A 220 18.32 -88.32 55.46
N GLU A 221 18.48 -88.07 56.76
CA GLU A 221 17.88 -86.92 57.44
C GLU A 221 18.44 -85.57 56.95
N ARG A 222 19.74 -85.50 56.64
CA ARG A 222 20.38 -84.34 56.00
C ARG A 222 19.90 -84.12 54.56
N GLU A 223 19.63 -85.20 53.83
CA GLU A 223 19.04 -85.13 52.49
C GLU A 223 17.56 -84.70 52.54
N CYS A 224 16.76 -85.23 53.47
CA CYS A 224 15.39 -84.75 53.71
C CYS A 224 15.37 -83.26 54.07
N SER A 225 16.25 -82.80 54.96
CA SER A 225 16.36 -81.37 55.33
C SER A 225 16.85 -80.48 54.18
N ARG A 226 17.57 -81.03 53.19
CA ARG A 226 17.94 -80.31 51.96
C ARG A 226 16.75 -80.19 51.02
N LEU A 227 16.06 -81.30 50.79
CA LEU A 227 14.88 -81.35 49.93
C LEU A 227 13.72 -80.51 50.48
N GLU A 228 13.54 -80.47 51.80
CA GLU A 228 12.55 -79.58 52.45
C GLU A 228 12.88 -78.11 52.21
N ARG A 229 14.15 -77.70 52.36
CA ARG A 229 14.57 -76.32 52.03
C ARG A 229 14.43 -76.00 50.55
N ASP A 230 14.75 -76.94 49.67
CA ASP A 230 14.59 -76.75 48.22
C ASP A 230 13.10 -76.65 47.84
N LEU A 231 12.23 -77.42 48.50
CA LEU A 231 10.77 -77.34 48.34
C LEU A 231 10.21 -76.01 48.89
N GLU A 232 10.68 -75.55 50.06
CA GLU A 232 10.32 -74.26 50.64
C GLU A 232 10.78 -73.09 49.77
N GLU A 233 12.01 -73.15 49.25
CA GLU A 233 12.56 -72.17 48.32
C GLU A 233 11.81 -72.19 46.98
N GLY A 234 11.48 -73.38 46.47
CA GLY A 234 10.61 -73.55 45.29
C GLY A 234 9.22 -72.95 45.50
N SER A 235 8.63 -73.16 46.68
CA SER A 235 7.32 -72.60 47.06
C SER A 235 7.38 -71.08 47.18
N ARG A 236 8.47 -70.53 47.74
CA ARG A 236 8.71 -69.08 47.82
C ARG A 236 8.85 -68.44 46.44
N ARG A 237 9.64 -69.05 45.54
CA ARG A 237 9.80 -68.60 44.15
C ARG A 237 8.48 -68.64 43.38
N LEU A 238 7.70 -69.71 43.55
CA LEU A 238 6.38 -69.83 42.94
C LEU A 238 5.42 -68.75 43.45
N ALA A 239 5.43 -68.47 44.76
CA ALA A 239 4.62 -67.38 45.33
C ALA A 239 5.03 -66.01 44.80
N MET A 240 6.33 -65.74 44.66
CA MET A 240 6.82 -64.50 44.03
C MET A 240 6.39 -64.39 42.56
N ALA A 241 6.50 -65.47 41.79
CA ALA A 241 6.04 -65.50 40.40
C ALA A 241 4.53 -65.24 40.28
N HIS A 242 3.70 -65.83 41.14
CA HIS A 242 2.27 -65.55 41.18
C HIS A 242 1.95 -64.10 41.56
N ASN A 243 2.72 -63.52 42.49
CA ASN A 243 2.56 -62.11 42.84
C ASN A 243 2.96 -61.18 41.69
N GLU A 244 4.03 -61.50 40.96
CA GLU A 244 4.47 -60.71 39.82
C GLU A 244 3.49 -60.82 38.63
N ILE A 245 2.97 -62.03 38.36
CA ILE A 245 1.90 -62.21 37.35
C ILE A 245 0.69 -61.35 37.70
N ARG A 246 0.28 -61.32 38.97
CA ARG A 246 -0.84 -60.48 39.41
C ARG A 246 -0.53 -58.99 39.22
N ARG A 247 0.64 -58.54 39.66
CA ARG A 247 1.08 -57.14 39.50
C ARG A 247 1.09 -56.70 38.03
N LEU A 248 1.63 -57.52 37.14
CA LEU A 248 1.65 -57.25 35.70
C LEU A 248 0.24 -57.28 35.08
N THR A 249 -0.65 -58.15 35.59
CA THR A 249 -2.04 -58.18 35.15
C THR A 249 -2.77 -56.90 35.56
N ASP A 250 -2.60 -56.44 36.80
CA ASP A 250 -3.17 -55.19 37.30
C ASP A 250 -2.63 -53.97 36.53
N GLU A 251 -1.33 -53.96 36.21
CA GLU A 251 -0.70 -52.90 35.41
C GLU A 251 -1.23 -52.87 33.96
N LEU A 252 -1.41 -54.05 33.35
CA LEU A 252 -2.00 -54.17 32.01
C LEU A 252 -3.47 -53.72 31.99
N GLU A 253 -4.25 -54.11 33.00
CA GLU A 253 -5.64 -53.66 33.15
C GLU A 253 -5.72 -52.14 33.36
N SER A 254 -4.81 -51.57 34.17
CA SER A 254 -4.68 -50.12 34.34
C SER A 254 -4.34 -49.41 33.03
N ALA A 255 -3.43 -49.97 32.22
CA ALA A 255 -3.08 -49.42 30.91
C ALA A 255 -4.24 -49.49 29.91
N HIS A 256 -5.03 -50.58 29.93
CA HIS A 256 -6.23 -50.67 29.11
C HIS A 256 -7.33 -49.69 29.56
N LEU A 257 -7.49 -49.47 30.86
CA LEU A 257 -8.44 -48.50 31.41
C LEU A 257 -8.05 -47.07 31.00
N THR A 258 -6.77 -46.71 31.06
CA THR A 258 -6.31 -45.40 30.59
C THR A 258 -6.45 -45.25 29.08
N GLN A 259 -6.10 -46.27 28.29
CA GLN A 259 -6.34 -46.25 26.84
C GLN A 259 -7.83 -46.01 26.52
N ARG A 260 -8.72 -46.78 27.17
CA ARG A 260 -10.18 -46.65 26.96
C ARG A 260 -10.72 -45.29 27.40
N ALA A 261 -10.09 -44.66 28.38
CA ALA A 261 -10.47 -43.34 28.84
C ALA A 261 -10.13 -42.24 27.83
N TYR A 262 -9.06 -42.38 27.04
CA TYR A 262 -8.60 -41.38 26.05
C TYR A 262 -9.00 -41.69 24.59
N GLU A 263 -9.45 -42.91 24.31
CA GLU A 263 -9.94 -43.32 22.99
C GLU A 263 -11.06 -42.41 22.43
N PRO A 264 -12.09 -41.97 23.20
CA PRO A 264 -13.13 -41.12 22.64
C PRO A 264 -12.63 -39.71 22.28
N GLU A 265 -11.72 -39.12 23.05
CA GLU A 265 -11.10 -37.83 22.72
C GLU A 265 -10.23 -37.95 21.48
N LEU A 266 -9.47 -39.04 21.34
CA LEU A 266 -8.69 -39.32 20.13
C LEU A 266 -9.60 -39.48 18.91
N GLN A 267 -10.71 -40.21 19.04
CA GLN A 267 -11.68 -40.38 17.96
C GLN A 267 -12.38 -39.08 17.59
N ALA A 268 -12.71 -38.24 18.57
CA ALA A 268 -13.28 -36.91 18.34
C ALA A 268 -12.29 -36.01 17.58
N ALA A 269 -11.02 -35.99 18.01
CA ALA A 269 -9.97 -35.25 17.31
C ALA A 269 -9.75 -35.75 15.88
N GLN A 270 -9.81 -37.06 15.65
CA GLN A 270 -9.73 -37.63 14.30
C GLN A 270 -10.90 -37.18 13.40
N GLN A 271 -12.12 -37.13 13.95
CA GLN A 271 -13.29 -36.64 13.21
C GLN A 271 -13.18 -35.15 12.88
N GLU A 272 -12.67 -34.34 13.80
CA GLU A 272 -12.45 -32.91 13.61
C GLU A 272 -11.41 -32.64 12.51
N VAL A 273 -10.30 -33.40 12.51
CA VAL A 273 -9.30 -33.34 11.43
C VAL A 273 -9.91 -33.68 10.07
N GLU A 274 -10.79 -34.68 10.01
CA GLU A 274 -11.46 -35.04 8.75
C GLU A 274 -12.46 -33.97 8.29
N GLN A 275 -13.15 -33.31 9.22
CA GLN A 275 -13.99 -32.15 8.90
C GLN A 275 -13.17 -30.99 8.36
N PHE A 276 -12.05 -30.64 9.01
CA PHE A 276 -11.14 -29.60 8.52
C PHE A 276 -10.56 -29.95 7.15
N ARG A 277 -10.22 -31.22 6.89
CA ARG A 277 -9.77 -31.65 5.55
C ARG A 277 -10.83 -31.38 4.48
N GLN A 278 -12.10 -31.66 4.77
CA GLN A 278 -13.19 -31.39 3.84
C GLN A 278 -13.41 -29.89 3.64
N GLU A 279 -13.31 -29.08 4.70
CA GLU A 279 -13.45 -27.63 4.63
C GLU A 279 -12.31 -26.99 3.84
N VAL A 280 -11.06 -27.40 4.08
CA VAL A 280 -9.90 -27.00 3.27
C VAL A 280 -10.09 -27.38 1.81
N GLN A 281 -10.65 -28.57 1.52
CA GLN A 281 -10.94 -28.96 0.14
C GLN A 281 -12.04 -28.11 -0.50
N LYS A 282 -13.06 -27.69 0.26
CA LYS A 282 -14.09 -26.75 -0.21
C LYS A 282 -13.50 -25.38 -0.49
N LEU A 283 -12.75 -24.81 0.46
CA LEU A 283 -12.07 -23.53 0.31
C LEU A 283 -11.15 -23.53 -0.90
N LYS A 284 -10.32 -24.56 -1.07
CA LYS A 284 -9.45 -24.73 -2.25
C LYS A 284 -10.23 -24.70 -3.57
N LYS A 285 -11.46 -25.24 -3.62
CA LYS A 285 -12.31 -25.17 -4.82
C LYS A 285 -12.81 -23.75 -5.06
N TYR A 286 -13.24 -23.03 -4.02
CA TYR A 286 -13.66 -21.63 -4.12
C TYR A 286 -12.52 -20.74 -4.58
N ASP A 287 -11.35 -20.84 -3.93
CA ASP A 287 -10.14 -20.08 -4.29
C ASP A 287 -9.72 -20.34 -5.73
N MET A 288 -9.79 -21.59 -6.19
CA MET A 288 -9.52 -21.92 -7.61
C MET A 288 -10.52 -21.27 -8.57
N VAL A 289 -11.79 -21.13 -8.19
CA VAL A 289 -12.80 -20.47 -9.02
C VAL A 289 -12.57 -18.97 -9.03
N GLU A 290 -12.30 -18.34 -7.89
CA GLU A 290 -11.98 -16.91 -7.81
C GLU A 290 -10.70 -16.57 -8.56
N LEU A 291 -9.65 -17.40 -8.43
CA LEU A 291 -8.40 -17.23 -9.16
C LEU A 291 -8.62 -17.33 -10.68
N ARG A 292 -9.49 -18.23 -11.16
CA ARG A 292 -9.85 -18.28 -12.58
C ARG A 292 -10.56 -17.01 -13.03
N LYS A 293 -11.55 -16.53 -12.28
CA LYS A 293 -12.26 -15.28 -12.60
C LYS A 293 -11.30 -14.09 -12.63
N ALA A 294 -10.37 -14.01 -11.69
CA ALA A 294 -9.36 -12.96 -11.65
C ALA A 294 -8.42 -13.04 -12.87
N LYS A 295 -7.99 -14.25 -13.26
CA LYS A 295 -7.19 -14.46 -14.47
C LYS A 295 -7.95 -14.04 -15.74
N GLU A 296 -9.20 -14.45 -15.90
CA GLU A 296 -10.03 -14.07 -17.05
C GLU A 296 -10.24 -12.55 -17.15
N LEU A 297 -10.44 -11.89 -16.01
CA LEU A 297 -10.56 -10.43 -15.97
C LEU A 297 -9.24 -9.75 -16.32
N ASN A 298 -8.11 -10.28 -15.85
CA ASN A 298 -6.79 -9.76 -16.20
C ASN A 298 -6.50 -9.93 -17.70
N ASP A 299 -6.77 -11.12 -18.26
CA ASP A 299 -6.63 -11.38 -19.70
C ASP A 299 -7.49 -10.44 -20.55
N ARG A 300 -8.70 -10.11 -20.08
CA ARG A 300 -9.57 -9.12 -20.72
C ARG A 300 -8.99 -7.71 -20.66
N LEU A 301 -8.46 -7.29 -19.52
CA LEU A 301 -7.80 -6.00 -19.39
C LEU A 301 -6.55 -5.92 -20.27
N ASP A 302 -5.76 -6.98 -20.36
CA ASP A 302 -4.59 -7.05 -21.23
C ASP A 302 -4.95 -6.95 -22.72
N LEU A 303 -6.08 -7.55 -23.12
CA LEU A 303 -6.64 -7.37 -24.47
C LEU A 303 -7.02 -5.90 -24.72
N GLU A 304 -7.69 -5.26 -23.76
CA GLU A 304 -8.10 -3.87 -23.86
C GLU A 304 -6.90 -2.92 -23.89
N ILE A 305 -5.89 -3.14 -23.05
CA ILE A 305 -4.64 -2.38 -23.05
C ILE A 305 -3.94 -2.52 -24.41
N ARG A 306 -3.88 -3.73 -24.99
CA ARG A 306 -3.32 -3.92 -26.33
C ARG A 306 -4.12 -3.19 -27.41
N ALA A 307 -5.45 -3.25 -27.36
CA ALA A 307 -6.32 -2.53 -28.28
C ALA A 307 -6.14 -1.00 -28.18
N LEU A 308 -6.11 -0.47 -26.95
CA LEU A 308 -5.87 0.94 -26.67
C LEU A 308 -4.49 1.38 -27.16
N ARG A 309 -3.44 0.61 -26.86
CA ARG A 309 -2.08 0.87 -27.37
C ARG A 309 -2.04 0.87 -28.90
N SER A 310 -2.78 -0.04 -29.55
CA SER A 310 -2.88 -0.05 -31.02
C SER A 310 -3.59 1.19 -31.54
N ARG A 311 -4.70 1.58 -30.92
CA ARG A 311 -5.44 2.79 -31.30
C ARG A 311 -4.61 4.05 -31.14
N VAL A 312 -3.85 4.17 -30.04
CA VAL A 312 -2.92 5.29 -29.82
C VAL A 312 -1.90 5.35 -30.95
N ARG A 313 -1.27 4.24 -31.33
CA ARG A 313 -0.33 4.21 -32.47
C ARG A 313 -0.99 4.66 -33.79
N THR A 314 -2.23 4.25 -34.06
CA THR A 314 -2.97 4.69 -35.24
C THR A 314 -3.25 6.19 -35.20
N LEU A 315 -3.72 6.70 -34.07
CA LEU A 315 -3.97 8.14 -33.88
C LEU A 315 -2.68 8.96 -33.99
N ASP A 316 -1.56 8.44 -33.47
CA ASP A 316 -0.25 9.09 -33.61
C ASP A 316 0.19 9.13 -35.08
N ALA A 317 -0.01 8.05 -35.83
CA ALA A 317 0.29 8.01 -37.26
C ALA A 317 -0.59 8.98 -38.06
N GLU A 318 -1.89 9.04 -37.76
CA GLU A 318 -2.82 10.02 -38.36
C GLU A 318 -2.41 11.45 -38.03
N LYS A 319 -2.05 11.73 -36.76
CA LYS A 319 -1.56 13.05 -36.32
C LYS A 319 -0.28 13.44 -37.07
N SER A 320 0.70 12.54 -37.18
CA SER A 320 1.93 12.79 -37.94
C SER A 320 1.65 13.04 -39.42
N SER A 321 0.71 12.30 -40.03
CA SER A 321 0.31 12.51 -41.42
C SER A 321 -0.36 13.88 -41.61
N LEU A 322 -1.31 14.24 -40.74
CA LEU A 322 -1.97 15.55 -40.79
C LEU A 322 -0.97 16.69 -40.60
N GLN A 323 -0.04 16.56 -39.66
CA GLN A 323 1.01 17.55 -39.44
C GLN A 323 1.90 17.72 -40.69
N GLN A 324 2.27 16.64 -41.37
CA GLN A 324 3.00 16.72 -42.64
C GLN A 324 2.18 17.41 -43.72
N THR A 325 0.88 17.12 -43.84
CA THR A 325 0.02 17.79 -44.83
C THR A 325 -0.18 19.28 -44.53
N SER A 326 -0.30 19.67 -43.25
CA SER A 326 -0.37 21.07 -42.83
C SER A 326 0.91 21.82 -43.18
N GLN A 327 2.07 21.25 -42.83
CA GLN A 327 3.37 21.84 -43.18
C GLN A 327 3.55 21.95 -44.70
N ALA A 328 3.12 20.96 -45.47
CA ALA A 328 3.17 21.02 -46.93
C ALA A 328 2.24 22.11 -47.49
N ALA A 329 1.05 22.30 -46.91
CA ALA A 329 0.12 23.35 -47.29
C ALA A 329 0.64 24.75 -46.94
N GLU A 330 1.22 24.94 -45.75
CA GLU A 330 1.89 26.18 -45.34
C GLU A 330 3.06 26.52 -46.25
N LEU A 331 3.90 25.53 -46.60
CA LEU A 331 5.00 25.73 -47.53
C LEU A 331 4.50 26.08 -48.94
N ALA A 332 3.42 25.44 -49.40
CA ALA A 332 2.80 25.76 -50.68
C ALA A 332 2.20 27.16 -50.70
N GLN A 333 1.55 27.58 -49.60
CA GLN A 333 1.00 28.92 -49.45
C GLN A 333 2.11 29.98 -49.44
N CYS A 334 3.18 29.75 -48.67
CA CYS A 334 4.35 30.62 -48.63
C CYS A 334 5.00 30.76 -50.03
N ASN A 335 5.19 29.64 -50.73
CA ASN A 335 5.72 29.65 -52.09
C ASN A 335 4.79 30.41 -53.07
N GLN A 336 3.48 30.28 -52.93
CA GLN A 336 2.53 31.01 -53.78
C GLN A 336 2.54 32.51 -53.47
N THR A 337 2.62 32.91 -52.20
CA THR A 337 2.76 34.32 -51.83
C THR A 337 4.08 34.91 -52.35
N CYS A 338 5.19 34.16 -52.29
CA CYS A 338 6.46 34.59 -52.87
C CYS A 338 6.34 34.81 -54.38
N ARG A 339 5.73 33.86 -55.12
CA ARG A 339 5.50 34.02 -56.57
C ARG A 339 4.63 35.22 -56.90
N ASN A 340 3.54 35.44 -56.15
CA ASN A 340 2.65 36.58 -56.39
C ASN A 340 3.39 37.91 -56.16
N LEU A 341 4.20 38.00 -55.10
CA LEU A 341 5.03 39.19 -54.83
C LEU A 341 6.11 39.40 -55.89
N GLU A 342 6.73 38.34 -56.40
CA GLU A 342 7.66 38.40 -57.53
C GLU A 342 6.97 38.92 -58.80
N GLU A 343 5.78 38.40 -59.12
CA GLU A 343 4.98 38.86 -60.25
C GLU A 343 4.58 40.33 -60.11
N GLU A 344 4.14 40.76 -58.92
CA GLU A 344 3.79 42.15 -58.64
C GLU A 344 5.00 43.09 -58.76
N LEU A 345 6.17 42.68 -58.25
CA LEU A 345 7.41 43.43 -58.40
C LEU A 345 7.83 43.54 -59.87
N THR A 346 7.69 42.46 -60.66
CA THR A 346 7.98 42.50 -62.10
C THR A 346 7.00 43.38 -62.86
N ALA A 347 5.72 43.39 -62.48
CA ALA A 347 4.71 44.27 -63.07
C ALA A 347 4.97 45.75 -62.72
N GLN A 348 5.34 46.05 -61.48
CA GLN A 348 5.74 47.38 -61.05
C GLN A 348 6.98 47.88 -61.80
N THR A 349 7.98 47.00 -61.97
CA THR A 349 9.20 47.30 -62.73
C THR A 349 8.88 47.61 -64.20
N ARG A 350 7.97 46.85 -64.82
CA ARG A 350 7.51 47.07 -66.20
C ARG A 350 6.77 48.41 -66.34
N CYS A 351 5.85 48.71 -65.42
CA CYS A 351 5.12 49.98 -65.40
C CYS A 351 6.06 51.18 -65.22
N LEU A 352 7.09 51.06 -64.38
CA LEU A 352 8.13 52.09 -64.25
C LEU A 352 8.93 52.26 -65.54
N LEU A 353 9.22 51.18 -66.26
CA LEU A 353 9.91 51.25 -67.55
C LEU A 353 9.06 51.99 -68.60
N GLU A 354 7.77 51.65 -68.71
CA GLU A 354 6.82 52.32 -69.61
C GLU A 354 6.69 53.81 -69.25
N LYS A 355 6.58 54.14 -67.96
CA LYS A 355 6.58 55.54 -67.50
C LYS A 355 7.87 56.25 -67.90
N ASN A 356 9.03 55.63 -67.72
CA ASN A 356 10.31 56.21 -68.15
C ASN A 356 10.37 56.43 -69.67
N GLU A 357 9.81 55.53 -70.48
CA GLU A 357 9.70 55.71 -71.94
C GLU A 357 8.79 56.90 -72.30
N THR A 358 7.65 57.06 -71.61
CA THR A 358 6.76 58.21 -71.82
C THR A 358 7.42 59.53 -71.41
N VAL A 359 8.15 59.55 -70.28
CA VAL A 359 8.92 60.72 -69.84
C VAL A 359 10.00 61.05 -70.87
N ALA A 360 10.74 60.07 -71.38
CA ALA A 360 11.72 60.28 -72.44
C ALA A 360 11.09 60.82 -73.74
N SER A 361 9.84 60.42 -74.04
CA SER A 361 9.10 60.95 -75.19
C SER A 361 8.66 62.40 -74.99
N LEU A 362 8.16 62.75 -73.80
CA LEU A 362 7.81 64.11 -73.44
C LEU A 362 9.06 65.01 -73.44
N GLN A 363 10.20 64.51 -72.96
CA GLN A 363 11.49 65.21 -72.99
C GLN A 363 11.89 65.59 -74.43
N ARG A 364 11.80 64.64 -75.37
CA ARG A 364 12.07 64.88 -76.80
C ARG A 364 11.13 65.94 -77.40
N GLU A 365 9.87 65.95 -77.00
CA GLU A 365 8.90 66.94 -77.49
C GLU A 365 9.18 68.34 -76.92
N VAL A 366 9.59 68.45 -75.65
CA VAL A 366 10.04 69.71 -75.05
C VAL A 366 11.26 70.27 -75.79
N GLU A 367 12.26 69.43 -76.09
CA GLU A 367 13.44 69.84 -76.87
C GLU A 367 13.07 70.33 -78.27
N ARG A 368 12.11 69.66 -78.93
CA ARG A 368 11.57 70.07 -80.24
C ARG A 368 10.89 71.44 -80.17
N LEU A 369 10.05 71.65 -79.15
CA LEU A 369 9.35 72.92 -78.93
C LEU A 369 10.31 74.06 -78.57
N GLN A 370 11.34 73.79 -77.76
CA GLN A 370 12.41 74.76 -77.48
C GLN A 370 13.15 75.16 -78.76
N SER A 371 13.49 74.19 -79.62
CA SER A 371 14.15 74.46 -80.90
C SER A 371 13.28 75.34 -81.82
N ALA A 372 11.98 75.03 -81.92
CA ALA A 372 11.03 75.83 -82.71
C ALA A 372 10.86 77.26 -82.16
N LEU A 373 10.83 77.43 -80.84
CA LEU A 373 10.78 78.76 -80.21
C LEU A 373 12.04 79.58 -80.53
N GLN A 374 13.22 78.95 -80.50
CA GLN A 374 14.47 79.60 -80.84
C GLN A 374 14.52 80.02 -82.31
N GLU A 375 13.97 79.20 -83.22
CA GLU A 375 13.83 79.53 -84.63
C GLU A 375 12.87 80.71 -84.86
N GLN A 376 11.72 80.74 -84.14
CA GLN A 376 10.80 81.87 -84.17
C GLN A 376 11.45 83.16 -83.64
N GLN A 377 12.28 83.09 -82.59
CA GLN A 377 13.06 84.24 -82.12
C GLN A 377 14.04 84.76 -83.18
N GLN A 378 14.74 83.87 -83.90
CA GLN A 378 15.62 84.26 -85.00
C GLN A 378 14.85 84.90 -86.17
N GLN A 379 13.67 84.38 -86.51
CA GLN A 379 12.79 84.99 -87.52
C GLN A 379 12.34 86.40 -87.09
N LEU A 380 11.95 86.60 -85.84
CA LEU A 380 11.55 87.91 -85.29
C LEU A 380 12.69 88.94 -85.38
N LEU A 381 13.92 88.53 -85.02
CA LEU A 381 15.13 89.37 -85.17
C LEU A 381 15.36 89.77 -86.64
N THR A 382 15.12 88.86 -87.58
CA THR A 382 15.29 89.11 -89.01
C THR A 382 14.27 90.13 -89.53
N VAL A 383 13.00 90.00 -89.13
CA VAL A 383 11.93 90.97 -89.45
C VAL A 383 12.22 92.34 -88.82
N GLN A 384 12.76 92.37 -87.61
CA GLN A 384 13.14 93.61 -86.94
C GLN A 384 14.29 94.35 -87.66
N VAL A 385 15.25 93.62 -88.24
CA VAL A 385 16.32 94.20 -89.08
C VAL A 385 15.76 94.74 -90.40
N GLN A 386 14.84 94.03 -91.04
CA GLN A 386 14.15 94.50 -92.26
C GLN A 386 13.32 95.77 -92.02
N ALA A 387 12.63 95.86 -90.87
CA ALA A 387 11.88 97.06 -90.49
C ALA A 387 12.80 98.27 -90.25
N LYS A 388 14.00 98.06 -89.71
CA LYS A 388 15.02 99.13 -89.55
C LYS A 388 15.54 99.63 -90.90
N GLN A 389 15.78 98.73 -91.86
CA GLN A 389 16.18 99.09 -93.23
C GLN A 389 15.10 99.89 -93.98
N ALA A 390 13.82 99.55 -93.83
CA ALA A 390 12.72 100.30 -94.44
C ALA A 390 12.59 101.73 -93.89
N ASN A 391 12.89 101.92 -92.60
CA ASN A 391 12.86 103.24 -91.95
C ASN A 391 14.00 104.17 -92.41
N GLU A 392 15.16 103.63 -92.78
CA GLU A 392 16.26 104.42 -93.36
C GLU A 392 15.95 104.84 -94.80
N LEU A 393 15.26 103.99 -95.58
CA LEU A 393 14.82 104.31 -96.95
C LEU A 393 13.75 105.41 -96.98
N ALA A 394 12.89 105.49 -95.96
CA ALA A 394 11.90 106.55 -95.84
C ALA A 394 12.52 107.92 -95.49
N LYS A 395 13.66 107.94 -94.78
CA LYS A 395 14.38 109.16 -94.43
C LYS A 395 15.15 109.78 -95.60
N SER A 396 15.63 108.98 -96.55
CA SER A 396 16.35 109.47 -97.74
C SER A 396 15.41 110.06 -98.81
N GLN A 397 14.16 109.61 -98.88
CA GLN A 397 13.15 110.16 -99.81
C GLN A 397 12.54 111.50 -99.30
N ALA A 398 12.58 111.78 -98.00
CA ALA A 398 12.07 113.02 -97.42
C ALA A 398 12.95 114.25 -97.72
N THR A 399 14.25 114.08 -97.97
CA THR A 399 15.18 115.18 -98.27
C THR A 399 15.11 115.69 -99.71
N GLU A 400 14.56 114.91 -100.64
CA GLU A 400 14.42 115.27 -102.07
C GLU A 400 13.17 116.14 -102.33
N VAL A 401 12.15 116.05 -101.47
CA VAL A 401 10.90 116.83 -101.56
C VAL A 401 11.03 118.26 -101.00
N ILE A 402 12.05 118.51 -100.17
CA ILE A 402 12.25 119.82 -99.52
C ILE A 402 12.87 120.86 -100.49
N GLN A 403 13.68 120.46 -101.47
CA GLN A 403 14.25 121.40 -102.46
C GLN A 403 13.25 121.88 -103.54
N SER A 404 12.15 121.16 -103.75
CA SER A 404 11.12 121.51 -104.76
C SER A 404 10.12 122.56 -104.25
N ASN A 405 9.97 122.69 -102.91
CA ASN A 405 8.97 123.55 -102.29
C ASN A 405 9.42 125.00 -101.99
N GLU A 406 10.65 125.37 -102.35
CA GLU A 406 11.15 126.75 -102.19
C GLU A 406 10.60 127.71 -103.27
N ILE A 407 10.21 127.20 -104.44
CA ILE A 407 9.80 128.02 -105.61
C ILE A 407 8.31 128.43 -105.55
N CYS A 408 7.47 127.69 -104.83
CA CYS A 408 6.03 127.96 -104.75
C CYS A 408 5.61 128.84 -103.55
N ARG A 409 6.54 129.26 -102.69
CA ARG A 409 6.24 129.92 -101.41
C ARG A 409 6.23 131.45 -101.44
N HIS A 410 6.48 132.09 -102.60
CA HIS A 410 6.51 133.56 -102.71
C HIS A 410 5.19 134.21 -103.19
N LEU A 411 4.16 133.44 -103.59
CA LEU A 411 2.92 134.01 -104.15
C LEU A 411 1.65 133.84 -103.29
N GLN A 412 1.76 133.33 -102.06
CA GLN A 412 0.62 133.24 -101.14
C GLN A 412 0.92 133.92 -99.79
N SER A 413 1.47 135.13 -99.88
CA SER A 413 1.82 135.99 -98.75
C SER A 413 0.67 136.85 -98.20
N LYS A 414 -0.52 136.93 -98.79
CA LYS A 414 -1.53 137.90 -98.31
C LYS A 414 -2.97 137.51 -98.60
N LEU A 415 -3.60 136.72 -97.74
CA LEU A 415 -4.94 137.05 -97.22
C LEU A 415 -5.36 136.10 -96.09
N SER A 416 -5.67 136.70 -94.95
CA SER A 416 -6.56 136.21 -93.87
C SER A 416 -6.22 134.85 -93.25
N ALA A 417 -5.63 134.72 -92.07
CA ALA A 417 -5.81 135.50 -90.83
C ALA A 417 -7.29 135.76 -90.49
N GLN A 418 -8.00 134.73 -90.03
CA GLN A 418 -8.95 134.84 -88.92
C GLN A 418 -9.17 133.46 -88.25
N SER A 419 -8.38 133.21 -87.20
CA SER A 419 -8.75 132.62 -85.90
C SER A 419 -9.92 131.64 -85.82
N ARG A 420 -9.82 130.47 -85.16
CA ARG A 420 -9.44 130.19 -83.74
C ARG A 420 -9.41 128.66 -83.57
N CYS A 421 -8.35 128.06 -83.01
CA CYS A 421 -8.13 127.79 -81.57
C CYS A 421 -9.10 126.74 -81.01
N LEU A 422 -8.72 125.62 -80.43
CA LEU A 422 -7.76 125.23 -79.37
C LEU A 422 -8.56 124.13 -78.61
N LEU A 423 -8.08 123.13 -77.90
CA LEU A 423 -6.90 122.83 -77.09
C LEU A 423 -7.09 121.29 -76.83
N GLU A 424 -6.07 120.44 -76.97
CA GLU A 424 -5.20 119.97 -75.86
C GLU A 424 -5.96 119.09 -74.85
N GLU A 425 -5.41 118.04 -74.25
CA GLU A 425 -4.04 117.71 -73.89
C GLU A 425 -4.11 116.25 -73.38
N SER A 426 -3.18 115.35 -73.75
CA SER A 426 -2.01 115.00 -72.93
C SER A 426 -2.38 114.15 -71.68
N GLU A 427 -1.58 113.25 -71.14
CA GLU A 427 -0.25 112.76 -71.46
C GLU A 427 0.04 111.59 -70.50
N ILE A 428 1.05 110.78 -70.86
CA ILE A 428 2.12 110.30 -69.97
C ILE A 428 1.88 109.15 -68.96
N ARG A 429 2.50 108.03 -69.36
CA ARG A 429 3.65 107.31 -68.76
C ARG A 429 3.51 106.44 -67.50
N SER A 430 4.25 105.34 -67.66
CA SER A 430 5.30 104.75 -66.81
C SER A 430 4.89 103.72 -65.75
N ASP A 431 5.26 102.49 -66.13
CA ASP A 431 6.26 101.65 -65.46
C ASP A 431 5.88 100.80 -64.23
N THR A 432 5.89 99.50 -64.52
CA THR A 432 6.58 98.40 -63.82
C THR A 432 6.02 97.87 -62.49
N SER A 433 5.56 96.62 -62.51
CA SER A 433 6.12 95.47 -61.76
C SER A 433 5.07 94.40 -61.41
N HIS A 434 5.31 93.15 -61.87
CA HIS A 434 5.12 91.83 -61.23
C HIS A 434 4.22 91.71 -59.97
N ASN A 435 3.32 90.73 -59.79
CA ASN A 435 3.38 89.29 -60.10
C ASN A 435 1.97 88.65 -60.04
N ASP A 436 1.85 87.57 -60.81
CA ASP A 436 1.22 86.25 -60.54
C ASP A 436 -0.24 86.06 -60.07
N LEU A 437 -0.91 85.29 -60.94
CA LEU A 437 -1.70 84.07 -60.72
C LEU A 437 -3.23 84.15 -60.73
N ASP A 438 -3.76 83.34 -61.64
CA ASP A 438 -5.07 83.33 -62.28
C ASP A 438 -6.16 82.61 -61.47
N TYR A 439 -7.35 83.23 -61.49
CA TYR A 439 -8.63 82.72 -61.99
C TYR A 439 -9.14 81.33 -61.55
N PRO A 440 -10.41 81.29 -61.06
CA PRO A 440 -11.28 80.18 -61.41
C PRO A 440 -12.70 80.63 -61.78
N ILE A 441 -13.19 80.13 -62.91
CA ILE A 441 -14.58 80.19 -63.38
C ILE A 441 -14.81 78.82 -64.02
N ALA A 442 -15.92 78.10 -63.89
CA ALA A 442 -17.25 78.39 -63.38
C ALA A 442 -17.96 77.02 -63.26
N THR A 443 -18.71 76.76 -62.19
CA THR A 443 -20.18 76.96 -62.10
C THR A 443 -20.99 75.84 -62.75
N THR A 444 -21.78 75.11 -61.96
CA THR A 444 -23.23 75.33 -61.87
C THR A 444 -23.85 74.36 -60.86
N CYS A 445 -24.72 74.92 -60.02
CA CYS A 445 -25.50 74.26 -58.99
C CYS A 445 -26.96 74.21 -59.42
N SER A 446 -27.69 73.13 -59.10
CA SER A 446 -29.15 73.15 -59.03
C SER A 446 -29.69 71.99 -58.20
N LYS A 447 -30.36 72.36 -57.08
CA LYS A 447 -31.50 71.71 -56.39
C LYS A 447 -31.14 70.36 -55.72
N GLU A 448 -31.67 69.99 -54.55
CA GLU A 448 -33.07 69.97 -54.14
C GLU A 448 -33.13 69.63 -52.64
N ASN A 449 -34.01 70.29 -51.87
CA ASN A 449 -34.25 69.95 -50.46
C ASN A 449 -35.73 70.15 -50.13
N ASN A 450 -36.32 69.07 -49.61
CA ASN A 450 -37.38 68.93 -48.61
C ASN A 450 -38.75 69.58 -48.83
N LEU A 451 -39.80 68.73 -48.71
CA LEU A 451 -40.69 68.57 -47.56
C LEU A 451 -41.74 67.51 -48.02
N GLN A 452 -42.10 66.48 -47.28
CA GLN A 452 -42.87 66.57 -46.04
C GLN A 452 -43.18 65.16 -45.52
N ASP A 453 -42.56 64.74 -44.40
CA ASP A 453 -43.01 63.57 -43.64
C ASP A 453 -43.17 63.94 -42.17
N GLN A 454 -44.34 64.54 -41.88
CA GLN A 454 -44.92 64.60 -40.56
C GLN A 454 -46.41 64.35 -40.73
N LYS A 455 -46.80 63.06 -40.76
CA LYS A 455 -48.10 62.48 -40.38
C LYS A 455 -48.25 61.06 -40.95
N LEU A 456 -47.76 60.03 -40.25
CA LEU A 456 -48.45 58.72 -40.27
C LEU A 456 -48.04 57.74 -39.15
N TRP A 457 -47.55 58.22 -38.00
CA TRP A 457 -47.38 57.41 -36.79
C TRP A 457 -48.71 57.09 -36.05
N LYS A 458 -49.86 57.21 -36.73
CA LYS A 458 -51.18 56.82 -36.20
C LYS A 458 -51.91 55.76 -37.02
N GLN A 459 -51.24 55.12 -37.98
CA GLN A 459 -51.87 54.14 -38.88
C GLN A 459 -51.35 52.70 -38.72
N LYS A 460 -50.34 52.42 -37.89
CA LYS A 460 -49.69 51.09 -37.87
C LYS A 460 -49.82 50.30 -36.57
N GLU A 461 -50.66 50.75 -35.64
CA GLU A 461 -50.92 50.07 -34.37
C GLU A 461 -52.38 49.59 -34.24
N ALA A 462 -53.20 49.80 -35.27
CA ALA A 462 -54.61 49.36 -35.32
C ALA A 462 -54.82 47.99 -36.02
N ASP A 463 -53.81 47.40 -36.67
CA ASP A 463 -53.99 46.19 -37.50
C ASP A 463 -53.39 44.90 -36.90
N LEU A 464 -53.05 44.88 -35.60
CA LEU A 464 -52.69 43.64 -34.89
C LEU A 464 -53.79 43.14 -33.94
N GLN A 465 -55.04 43.53 -34.20
CA GLN A 465 -56.21 43.05 -33.45
C GLN A 465 -57.40 42.74 -34.36
N HIS A 466 -57.17 42.13 -35.54
CA HIS A 466 -58.24 41.40 -36.24
C HIS A 466 -57.73 40.38 -37.28
N CYS A 467 -57.02 39.33 -36.86
CA CYS A 467 -56.88 38.15 -37.70
C CYS A 467 -57.05 36.85 -36.91
N GLU A 468 -58.29 36.62 -36.48
CA GLU A 468 -58.78 35.30 -36.10
C GLU A 468 -59.91 34.85 -37.05
N ASN A 469 -60.03 35.45 -38.23
CA ASN A 469 -61.10 35.10 -39.16
C ASN A 469 -60.75 35.37 -40.64
N THR A 470 -59.91 34.53 -41.24
CA THR A 470 -59.83 34.40 -42.70
C THR A 470 -59.68 32.94 -43.12
N HIS A 471 -60.60 32.10 -42.63
CA HIS A 471 -60.98 30.90 -43.36
C HIS A 471 -61.87 31.28 -44.56
N CYS A 472 -61.39 32.13 -45.49
CA CYS A 472 -62.21 32.60 -46.61
C CYS A 472 -61.61 32.50 -48.03
N HIS A 473 -60.29 32.37 -48.25
CA HIS A 473 -59.80 32.50 -49.64
C HIS A 473 -59.62 31.20 -50.46
N LEU A 474 -59.98 30.02 -49.94
CA LEU A 474 -60.00 28.80 -50.76
C LEU A 474 -61.30 28.63 -51.58
N ARG A 475 -62.33 29.45 -51.34
CA ARG A 475 -63.57 29.45 -52.14
C ARG A 475 -63.47 30.43 -53.32
N ASP A 476 -62.85 31.59 -53.10
CA ASP A 476 -62.74 32.65 -54.11
C ASP A 476 -61.84 32.28 -55.30
N HIS A 477 -60.82 31.43 -55.09
CA HIS A 477 -59.92 31.01 -56.18
C HIS A 477 -60.62 30.12 -57.23
N LYS A 478 -61.60 29.29 -56.82
CA LYS A 478 -62.37 28.47 -57.77
C LYS A 478 -63.42 29.31 -58.51
N GLU A 479 -63.97 30.33 -57.87
CA GLU A 479 -64.99 31.21 -58.46
C GLU A 479 -64.37 32.20 -59.46
N LEU A 480 -63.19 32.75 -59.16
CA LEU A 480 -62.38 33.55 -60.10
C LEU A 480 -61.86 32.75 -61.29
N GLN A 481 -61.42 31.50 -61.08
CA GLN A 481 -60.95 30.62 -62.14
C GLN A 481 -62.08 30.23 -63.10
N THR A 482 -63.31 30.06 -62.60
CA THR A 482 -64.50 29.78 -63.42
C THR A 482 -64.99 31.04 -64.17
N GLN A 483 -64.83 32.25 -63.61
CA GLN A 483 -65.16 33.51 -64.28
C GLN A 483 -64.15 33.93 -65.36
N LEU A 484 -62.85 33.71 -65.15
CA LEU A 484 -61.79 33.95 -66.16
C LEU A 484 -61.97 33.04 -67.39
N GLN A 485 -62.37 31.78 -67.18
CA GLN A 485 -62.62 30.84 -68.27
C GLN A 485 -63.93 31.13 -69.04
N LEU A 486 -64.85 31.89 -68.44
CA LEU A 486 -66.10 32.36 -69.07
C LEU A 486 -65.91 33.68 -69.86
N LEU A 487 -64.98 34.54 -69.43
CA LEU A 487 -64.58 35.76 -70.14
C LEU A 487 -63.69 35.47 -71.36
N GLN A 488 -62.80 34.48 -71.28
CA GLN A 488 -62.00 34.01 -72.43
C GLN A 488 -62.85 33.49 -73.61
N ASN A 489 -64.06 33.01 -73.35
CA ASN A 489 -64.95 32.45 -74.38
C ASN A 489 -65.91 33.48 -75.01
N LYS A 490 -65.90 34.75 -74.59
CA LYS A 490 -66.88 35.76 -75.06
C LYS A 490 -66.34 36.99 -75.77
N GLU A 491 -65.04 37.23 -75.85
CA GLU A 491 -64.49 38.35 -76.63
C GLU A 491 -63.50 37.86 -77.69
N ASN A 492 -64.04 37.52 -78.86
CA ASN A 492 -63.27 37.22 -80.07
C ASN A 492 -63.51 38.29 -81.15
N LYS A 493 -63.49 39.58 -80.75
CA LYS A 493 -63.56 40.73 -81.66
C LYS A 493 -62.68 41.89 -81.21
N GLU A 494 -61.50 41.96 -81.82
CA GLU A 494 -60.77 43.16 -82.24
C GLU A 494 -60.56 44.29 -81.19
N CYS A 495 -59.61 44.09 -80.27
CA CYS A 495 -58.83 45.19 -79.67
C CYS A 495 -57.40 44.70 -79.30
N PRO A 496 -56.33 45.20 -79.94
CA PRO A 496 -54.95 44.75 -79.68
C PRO A 496 -54.49 44.96 -78.23
N HIS A 497 -54.99 46.02 -77.58
CA HIS A 497 -54.58 46.39 -76.22
C HIS A 497 -55.21 45.48 -75.14
N CYS A 498 -56.37 44.88 -75.41
CA CYS A 498 -57.02 43.94 -74.50
C CYS A 498 -56.41 42.53 -74.59
N GLN A 499 -55.90 42.15 -75.77
CA GLN A 499 -55.24 40.86 -75.96
C GLN A 499 -53.89 40.78 -75.23
N GLU A 500 -53.14 41.88 -75.19
CA GLU A 500 -51.89 41.98 -74.44
C GLU A 500 -52.12 41.98 -72.90
N ALA A 501 -53.18 42.65 -72.43
CA ALA A 501 -53.59 42.61 -71.03
C ALA A 501 -54.02 41.20 -70.57
N VAL A 502 -54.74 40.46 -71.42
CA VAL A 502 -55.14 39.07 -71.13
C VAL A 502 -53.92 38.13 -71.12
N MET A 503 -52.98 38.31 -72.05
CA MET A 503 -51.75 37.51 -72.07
C MET A 503 -50.87 37.77 -70.84
N THR A 504 -50.72 39.03 -70.42
CA THR A 504 -49.96 39.39 -69.20
C THR A 504 -50.63 38.91 -67.91
N LEU A 505 -51.96 38.84 -67.86
CA LEU A 505 -52.70 38.27 -66.72
C LEU A 505 -52.55 36.75 -66.65
N LEU A 506 -52.54 36.06 -67.78
CA LEU A 506 -52.24 34.63 -67.87
C LEU A 506 -50.81 34.33 -67.42
N THR A 507 -49.82 35.09 -67.90
CA THR A 507 -48.42 34.88 -67.49
C THR A 507 -48.22 35.14 -66.00
N THR A 508 -48.84 36.19 -65.44
CA THR A 508 -48.76 36.46 -63.99
C THR A 508 -49.52 35.43 -63.15
N GLN A 509 -50.59 34.83 -63.68
CA GLN A 509 -51.28 33.72 -63.01
C GLN A 509 -50.45 32.43 -63.03
N GLU A 510 -49.83 32.10 -64.16
CA GLU A 510 -48.89 30.98 -64.28
C GLU A 510 -47.69 31.18 -63.33
N GLU A 511 -47.13 32.39 -63.26
CA GLU A 511 -46.09 32.76 -62.29
C GLU A 511 -46.56 32.63 -60.83
N CYS A 512 -47.81 32.97 -60.52
CA CYS A 512 -48.36 32.77 -59.19
C CYS A 512 -48.56 31.28 -58.85
N GLU A 513 -48.90 30.44 -59.84
CA GLU A 513 -49.03 28.99 -59.65
C GLU A 513 -47.66 28.32 -59.49
N THR A 514 -46.65 28.71 -60.27
CA THR A 514 -45.28 28.23 -60.10
C THR A 514 -44.70 28.63 -58.75
N LEU A 515 -44.91 29.87 -58.31
CA LEU A 515 -44.49 30.32 -56.97
C LEU A 515 -45.19 29.55 -55.85
N LYS A 516 -46.48 29.20 -55.99
CA LYS A 516 -47.18 28.36 -55.01
C LYS A 516 -46.60 26.95 -54.95
N ASP A 517 -46.27 26.37 -56.10
CA ASP A 517 -45.65 25.05 -56.17
C ASP A 517 -44.24 25.06 -55.57
N GLU A 518 -43.44 26.11 -55.83
CA GLU A 518 -42.14 26.32 -55.20
C GLU A 518 -42.25 26.49 -53.67
N ILE A 519 -43.24 27.25 -53.18
CA ILE A 519 -43.51 27.37 -51.73
C ILE A 519 -43.92 26.01 -51.14
N CYS A 520 -44.75 25.23 -51.84
CA CYS A 520 -45.13 23.90 -51.37
C CYS A 520 -43.93 22.94 -51.34
N GLU A 521 -43.07 22.98 -52.35
CA GLU A 521 -41.88 22.12 -52.42
C GLU A 521 -40.84 22.51 -51.36
N THR A 522 -40.63 23.81 -51.12
CA THR A 522 -39.77 24.30 -50.03
C THR A 522 -40.29 23.93 -48.65
N LEU A 523 -41.62 23.99 -48.42
CA LEU A 523 -42.23 23.53 -47.18
C LEU A 523 -42.05 22.02 -46.97
N LYS A 524 -42.23 21.19 -47.99
CA LYS A 524 -41.94 19.74 -47.92
C LYS A 524 -40.47 19.46 -47.58
N CYS A 525 -39.56 20.21 -48.20
CA CYS A 525 -38.12 20.13 -47.88
C CYS A 525 -37.84 20.49 -46.41
N LEU A 526 -38.46 21.56 -45.90
CA LEU A 526 -38.35 21.96 -44.50
C LEU A 526 -38.91 20.90 -43.54
N ASP A 527 -40.08 20.32 -43.83
CA ASP A 527 -40.67 19.26 -43.01
C ASP A 527 -39.81 18.00 -42.97
N LYS A 528 -39.15 17.65 -44.08
CA LYS A 528 -38.20 16.54 -44.14
C LYS A 528 -36.98 16.78 -43.25
N GLU A 529 -36.42 17.99 -43.27
CA GLU A 529 -35.30 18.35 -42.38
C GLU A 529 -35.72 18.42 -40.92
N ARG A 530 -36.92 18.94 -40.61
CA ARG A 530 -37.50 18.89 -39.25
C ARG A 530 -37.66 17.46 -38.76
N SER A 531 -38.15 16.54 -39.59
CA SER A 531 -38.29 15.11 -39.23
C SER A 531 -36.94 14.47 -38.94
N LYS A 532 -35.92 14.72 -39.78
CA LYS A 532 -34.55 14.23 -39.54
C LYS A 532 -33.97 14.74 -38.23
N TYR A 533 -34.16 16.03 -37.94
CA TYR A 533 -33.75 16.63 -36.67
C TYR A 533 -34.45 15.97 -35.48
N HIS A 534 -35.77 15.77 -35.54
CA HIS A 534 -36.52 15.10 -34.50
C HIS A 534 -36.06 13.65 -34.29
N GLU A 535 -35.84 12.88 -35.37
CA GLU A 535 -35.33 11.51 -35.28
C GLU A 535 -33.94 11.46 -34.65
N MET A 536 -33.05 12.39 -35.04
CA MET A 536 -31.72 12.49 -34.44
C MET A 536 -31.80 12.89 -32.96
N LYS A 537 -32.69 13.82 -32.58
CA LYS A 537 -32.91 14.22 -31.18
C LYS A 537 -33.39 13.03 -30.33
N GLU A 538 -34.34 12.24 -30.82
CA GLU A 538 -34.83 11.06 -30.10
C GLU A 538 -33.74 9.97 -29.99
N LYS A 539 -32.91 9.77 -31.03
CA LYS A 539 -31.74 8.88 -30.95
C LYS A 539 -30.76 9.33 -29.86
N HIS A 540 -30.48 10.64 -29.74
CA HIS A 540 -29.63 11.18 -28.68
C HIS A 540 -30.25 11.00 -27.29
N LYS A 541 -31.56 11.26 -27.15
CA LYS A 541 -32.30 11.03 -25.91
C LYS A 541 -32.21 9.57 -25.47
N VAL A 542 -32.40 8.61 -26.37
CA VAL A 542 -32.27 7.18 -26.06
C VAL A 542 -30.84 6.81 -25.67
N LYS A 543 -29.82 7.34 -26.37
CA LYS A 543 -28.41 7.12 -25.99
C LYS A 543 -28.11 7.67 -24.58
N LEU A 544 -28.63 8.85 -24.26
CA LEU A 544 -28.48 9.47 -22.95
C LEU A 544 -29.17 8.64 -21.86
N CYS A 545 -30.40 8.19 -22.09
CA CYS A 545 -31.11 7.31 -21.16
C CYS A 545 -30.34 6.00 -20.92
N ARG A 546 -29.77 5.40 -21.98
CA ARG A 546 -28.94 4.19 -21.85
C ARG A 546 -27.64 4.43 -21.07
N ALA A 547 -27.00 5.58 -21.28
CA ALA A 547 -25.81 5.96 -20.52
C ALA A 547 -26.16 6.15 -19.03
N LYS A 548 -27.25 6.87 -18.76
CA LYS A 548 -27.77 7.07 -17.39
C LYS A 548 -28.07 5.74 -16.70
N GLN A 549 -28.82 4.84 -17.36
CA GLN A 549 -29.15 3.54 -16.78
C GLN A 549 -27.89 2.74 -16.41
N LYS A 550 -26.86 2.74 -17.25
CA LYS A 550 -25.60 2.05 -16.93
C LYS A 550 -24.90 2.66 -15.71
N CYS A 551 -24.90 3.99 -15.59
CA CYS A 551 -24.36 4.66 -14.41
C CYS A 551 -25.16 4.31 -13.15
N ASP A 552 -26.49 4.25 -13.25
CA ASP A 552 -27.37 3.87 -12.14
C ASP A 552 -27.12 2.40 -11.73
N ASP A 553 -27.08 1.47 -12.69
CA ASP A 553 -26.79 0.05 -12.46
C ASP A 553 -25.42 -0.14 -11.77
N GLU A 554 -24.39 0.53 -12.27
CA GLU A 554 -23.03 0.49 -11.69
C GLU A 554 -23.01 1.09 -10.27
N THR A 555 -23.74 2.17 -10.03
CA THR A 555 -23.85 2.79 -8.69
C THR A 555 -24.52 1.82 -7.72
N THR A 556 -25.65 1.23 -8.10
CA THR A 556 -26.34 0.23 -7.26
C THR A 556 -25.48 -1.01 -7.00
N TRP A 557 -24.62 -1.40 -7.95
CA TRP A 557 -23.68 -2.48 -7.75
C TRP A 557 -22.59 -2.12 -6.74
N ARG A 558 -22.01 -0.91 -6.83
CA ARG A 558 -21.05 -0.40 -5.84
C ARG A 558 -21.65 -0.30 -4.47
N ASP A 559 -22.87 0.24 -4.35
CA ASP A 559 -23.57 0.37 -3.06
C ASP A 559 -23.75 -1.01 -2.39
N LYS A 560 -24.21 -2.02 -3.14
CA LYS A 560 -24.33 -3.40 -2.63
C LYS A 560 -22.99 -4.01 -2.24
N LYS A 561 -21.92 -3.70 -2.98
CA LYS A 561 -20.57 -4.18 -2.65
C LYS A 561 -20.05 -3.50 -1.39
N ILE A 562 -20.26 -2.20 -1.25
CA ILE A 562 -19.92 -1.43 -0.04
C ILE A 562 -20.68 -2.01 1.16
N GLU A 563 -21.99 -2.19 1.06
CA GLU A 563 -22.80 -2.77 2.14
C GLU A 563 -22.30 -4.17 2.56
N THR A 564 -21.84 -4.96 1.59
CA THR A 564 -21.27 -6.28 1.87
C THR A 564 -19.93 -6.19 2.61
N LEU A 565 -19.05 -5.29 2.17
CA LEU A 565 -17.77 -5.03 2.84
C LEU A 565 -17.97 -4.44 4.24
N GLU A 566 -18.97 -3.57 4.43
CA GLU A 566 -19.32 -3.01 5.74
C GLU A 566 -19.80 -4.11 6.71
N ARG A 567 -20.61 -5.05 6.22
CA ARG A 567 -21.03 -6.23 7.01
C ARG A 567 -19.83 -7.11 7.39
N GLU A 568 -18.92 -7.38 6.46
CA GLU A 568 -17.69 -8.14 6.72
C GLU A 568 -16.77 -7.42 7.72
N LEU A 569 -16.59 -6.10 7.57
CA LEU A 569 -15.82 -5.28 8.51
C LEU A 569 -16.45 -5.27 9.90
N SER A 570 -17.78 -5.19 10.01
CA SER A 570 -18.49 -5.28 11.28
C SER A 570 -18.26 -6.64 11.96
N PHE A 571 -18.32 -7.73 11.20
CA PHE A 571 -18.04 -9.08 11.71
C PHE A 571 -16.59 -9.22 12.19
N CYS A 572 -15.62 -8.79 11.39
CA CYS A 572 -14.20 -8.81 11.77
C CYS A 572 -13.94 -7.94 13.01
N SER A 573 -14.52 -6.74 13.08
CA SER A 573 -14.42 -5.85 14.23
C SER A 573 -14.95 -6.49 15.51
N HIS A 574 -16.11 -7.17 15.43
CA HIS A 574 -16.67 -7.90 16.56
C HIS A 574 -15.79 -9.07 17.01
N SER A 575 -15.25 -9.84 16.07
CA SER A 575 -14.32 -10.94 16.38
C SER A 575 -13.06 -10.45 17.08
N VAL A 576 -12.45 -9.37 16.58
CA VAL A 576 -11.26 -8.75 17.19
C VAL A 576 -11.58 -8.17 18.57
N ALA A 577 -12.75 -7.57 18.77
CA ALA A 577 -13.17 -7.08 20.08
C ALA A 577 -13.27 -8.22 21.10
N LYS A 578 -13.84 -9.36 20.71
CA LYS A 578 -13.93 -10.56 21.55
C LYS A 578 -12.55 -11.15 21.87
N GLU A 579 -11.64 -11.19 20.90
CA GLU A 579 -10.26 -11.63 21.11
C GLU A 579 -9.50 -10.72 22.10
N LYS A 580 -9.71 -9.40 22.00
CA LYS A 580 -9.14 -8.43 22.95
C LYS A 580 -9.67 -8.66 24.36
N GLU A 581 -10.97 -8.91 24.51
CA GLU A 581 -11.58 -9.22 25.82
C GLU A 581 -10.99 -10.51 26.42
N LEU A 582 -10.84 -11.57 25.62
CA LEU A 582 -10.21 -12.81 26.05
C LEU A 582 -8.75 -12.58 26.45
N THR A 583 -8.00 -11.79 25.67
CA THR A 583 -6.62 -11.43 26.00
C THR A 583 -6.55 -10.71 27.34
N ILE A 584 -7.42 -9.72 27.57
CA ILE A 584 -7.50 -9.00 28.86
C ILE A 584 -7.82 -9.96 30.02
N SER A 585 -8.74 -10.91 29.82
CA SER A 585 -9.07 -11.91 30.84
C SER A 585 -7.87 -12.82 31.16
N ILE A 586 -7.15 -13.28 30.13
CA ILE A 586 -5.97 -14.13 30.29
C ILE A 586 -4.84 -13.36 30.97
N THR A 587 -4.58 -12.11 30.57
CA THR A 587 -3.52 -11.30 31.19
C THR A 587 -3.83 -11.01 32.65
N ALA A 588 -5.08 -10.69 32.99
CA ALA A 588 -5.49 -10.48 34.38
C ALA A 588 -5.32 -11.75 35.23
N GLU A 589 -5.62 -12.93 34.70
CA GLU A 589 -5.43 -14.19 35.43
C GLU A 589 -3.95 -14.54 35.57
N ASN A 590 -3.14 -14.33 34.53
CA ASN A 590 -1.68 -14.49 34.61
C ASN A 590 -1.05 -13.57 35.66
N GLU A 591 -1.52 -12.31 35.77
CA GLU A 591 -1.07 -11.39 36.82
C GLU A 591 -1.40 -11.92 38.22
N LYS A 592 -2.61 -12.46 38.44
CA LYS A 592 -2.97 -13.09 39.72
C LYS A 592 -2.08 -14.29 40.02
N LEU A 593 -1.86 -15.16 39.04
CA LEU A 593 -0.97 -16.33 39.20
C LEU A 593 0.48 -15.91 39.49
N LEU A 594 0.97 -14.82 38.87
CA LEU A 594 2.29 -14.26 39.16
C LEU A 594 2.37 -13.67 40.57
N VAL A 595 1.30 -13.03 41.07
CA VAL A 595 1.24 -12.56 42.45
C VAL A 595 1.26 -13.75 43.42
N GLU A 596 0.45 -14.79 43.17
CA GLU A 596 0.43 -15.97 44.05
C GLU A 596 1.75 -16.72 44.01
N ARG A 597 2.38 -16.88 42.83
CA ARG A 597 3.72 -17.45 42.71
C ARG A 597 4.74 -16.68 43.54
N ARG A 598 4.72 -15.34 43.49
CA ARG A 598 5.60 -14.50 44.32
C ARG A 598 5.34 -14.70 45.80
N ARG A 599 4.07 -14.78 46.22
CA ARG A 599 3.68 -15.05 47.62
C ARG A 599 4.19 -16.41 48.11
N LEU A 600 3.98 -17.47 47.32
CA LEU A 600 4.42 -18.83 47.66
C LEU A 600 5.95 -18.93 47.73
N LEU A 601 6.67 -18.27 46.81
CA LEU A 601 8.13 -18.20 46.87
C LEU A 601 8.62 -17.46 48.12
N GLN A 602 7.94 -16.39 48.52
CA GLN A 602 8.26 -15.69 49.76
C GLN A 602 8.07 -16.61 50.98
N GLN A 603 6.94 -17.32 51.05
CA GLN A 603 6.68 -18.29 52.13
C GLN A 603 7.71 -19.41 52.17
N LEU A 604 8.12 -19.93 51.01
CA LEU A 604 9.15 -20.97 50.94
C LEU A 604 10.50 -20.48 51.48
N ASN A 605 10.91 -19.26 51.14
CA ASN A 605 12.13 -18.65 51.65
C ASN A 605 12.09 -18.42 53.15
N GLU A 606 10.94 -17.94 53.68
CA GLU A 606 10.73 -17.77 55.12
C GLU A 606 10.84 -19.11 55.86
N GLU A 607 10.24 -20.18 55.31
CA GLU A 607 10.31 -21.52 55.90
C GLU A 607 11.73 -22.12 55.82
N GLU A 608 12.45 -21.90 54.73
CA GLU A 608 13.85 -22.31 54.61
C GLU A 608 14.73 -21.60 55.65
N HIS A 609 14.51 -20.30 55.87
CA HIS A 609 15.21 -19.55 56.92
C HIS A 609 14.88 -20.08 58.31
N ASN A 610 13.60 -20.32 58.62
CA ASN A 610 13.14 -20.91 59.89
C ASN A 610 13.76 -22.29 60.14
N LYS A 611 13.86 -23.13 59.09
CA LYS A 611 14.51 -24.44 59.16
C LYS A 611 16.01 -24.30 59.44
N ASN A 612 16.69 -23.36 58.78
CA ASN A 612 18.11 -23.12 59.02
C ASN A 612 18.37 -22.62 60.44
N ASP A 613 17.55 -21.72 60.96
CA ASP A 613 17.63 -21.24 62.34
C ASP A 613 17.34 -22.33 63.37
N SER A 614 16.35 -23.20 63.07
CA SER A 614 16.04 -24.38 63.88
C SER A 614 17.21 -25.37 63.88
N ASN A 615 17.84 -25.61 62.72
CA ASN A 615 19.03 -26.45 62.59
C ASN A 615 20.24 -25.88 63.33
N LEU A 616 20.46 -24.56 63.29
CA LEU A 616 21.51 -23.89 64.05
C LEU A 616 21.28 -24.06 65.55
N THR A 617 20.05 -23.85 66.00
CA THR A 617 19.64 -24.05 67.40
C THR A 617 19.82 -25.49 67.84
N ALA A 618 19.41 -26.45 67.00
CA ALA A 618 19.60 -27.87 67.25
C ALA A 618 21.09 -28.24 67.33
N SER A 619 21.92 -27.75 66.41
CA SER A 619 23.37 -27.98 66.40
C SER A 619 24.05 -27.40 67.65
N LEU A 620 23.66 -26.19 68.07
CA LEU A 620 24.14 -25.57 69.31
C LEU A 620 23.73 -26.40 70.54
N SER A 621 22.49 -26.88 70.56
CA SER A 621 22.00 -27.76 71.63
C SER A 621 22.76 -29.08 71.67
N GLN A 622 23.08 -29.66 70.51
CA GLN A 622 23.87 -30.90 70.40
C GLN A 622 25.28 -30.69 70.95
N CYS A 623 25.97 -29.62 70.56
CA CYS A 623 27.30 -29.30 71.12
C CYS A 623 27.27 -29.12 72.64
N ARG A 624 26.21 -28.53 73.19
CA ARG A 624 26.03 -28.40 74.64
C ARG A 624 25.82 -29.76 75.31
N VAL A 625 25.03 -30.64 74.71
CA VAL A 625 24.82 -32.01 75.22
C VAL A 625 26.13 -32.79 75.19
N ASP A 626 26.86 -32.78 74.08
CA ASP A 626 28.15 -33.48 73.95
C ASP A 626 29.16 -33.01 75.00
N PHE A 627 29.20 -31.70 75.28
CA PHE A 627 30.04 -31.13 76.34
C PHE A 627 29.65 -31.65 77.72
N LEU A 628 28.36 -31.61 78.05
CA LEU A 628 27.84 -32.10 79.34
C LEU A 628 28.03 -33.61 79.50
N GLU A 629 27.91 -34.39 78.43
CA GLU A 629 28.20 -35.83 78.43
C GLU A 629 29.68 -36.11 78.71
N MET A 630 30.59 -35.36 78.08
CA MET A 630 32.02 -35.48 78.34
C MET A 630 32.37 -35.12 79.79
N GLU A 631 31.79 -34.05 80.33
CA GLU A 631 31.95 -33.66 81.73
C GLU A 631 31.38 -34.74 82.68
N ASN A 632 30.17 -35.23 82.41
CA ASN A 632 29.55 -36.31 83.19
C ASN A 632 30.39 -37.58 83.15
N LYS A 633 30.97 -37.94 82.01
CA LYS A 633 31.89 -39.09 81.88
C LYS A 633 33.16 -38.87 82.72
N LYS A 634 33.72 -37.66 82.73
CA LYS A 634 34.88 -37.30 83.56
C LYS A 634 34.56 -37.38 85.04
N LEU A 635 33.41 -36.87 85.47
CA LEU A 635 32.92 -36.95 86.85
C LEU A 635 32.64 -38.41 87.24
N GLY A 636 32.00 -39.19 86.39
CA GLY A 636 31.78 -40.63 86.58
C GLY A 636 33.08 -41.40 86.77
N ASN A 637 34.09 -41.13 85.94
CA ASN A 637 35.43 -41.71 86.09
C ASN A 637 36.09 -41.30 87.42
N LYS A 638 35.90 -40.06 87.88
CA LYS A 638 36.41 -39.59 89.17
C LYS A 638 35.71 -40.28 90.34
N ILE A 639 34.38 -40.43 90.28
CA ILE A 639 33.59 -41.17 91.27
C ILE A 639 34.06 -42.62 91.34
N LEU A 640 34.25 -43.29 90.20
CA LEU A 640 34.75 -44.66 90.16
C LEU A 640 36.14 -44.78 90.79
N HIS A 641 37.05 -43.82 90.53
CA HIS A 641 38.37 -43.80 91.16
C HIS A 641 38.29 -43.62 92.68
N MET A 642 37.49 -42.67 93.15
CA MET A 642 37.27 -42.46 94.59
C MET A 642 36.62 -43.69 95.24
N SER A 643 35.66 -44.33 94.59
CA SER A 643 35.03 -45.58 95.06
C SER A 643 36.05 -46.72 95.16
N LYS A 644 36.97 -46.85 94.18
CA LYS A 644 38.09 -47.82 94.27
C LYS A 644 38.99 -47.52 95.47
N GLN A 645 39.31 -46.25 95.73
CA GLN A 645 40.10 -45.87 96.91
C GLN A 645 39.34 -46.18 98.22
N LEU A 646 38.04 -45.86 98.30
CA LEU A 646 37.18 -46.21 99.43
C LEU A 646 37.18 -47.72 99.67
N ALA A 647 37.02 -48.54 98.63
CA ALA A 647 37.04 -50.01 98.75
C ALA A 647 38.41 -50.55 99.22
N VAL A 648 39.52 -49.89 98.89
CA VAL A 648 40.85 -50.24 99.44
C VAL A 648 40.94 -49.87 100.92
N LEU A 649 40.46 -48.68 101.30
CA LEU A 649 40.45 -48.23 102.69
C LEU A 649 39.50 -49.09 103.56
N GLU A 650 38.33 -49.46 103.05
CA GLU A 650 37.37 -50.37 103.71
C GLU A 650 37.98 -51.75 103.91
N ARG A 651 38.67 -52.31 102.90
CA ARG A 651 39.42 -53.57 103.07
C ARG A 651 40.56 -53.43 104.08
N GLY A 652 41.26 -52.30 104.10
CA GLY A 652 42.29 -52.01 105.10
C GLY A 652 41.72 -51.96 106.52
N LEU A 653 40.57 -51.30 106.70
CA LEU A 653 39.82 -51.26 107.96
C LEU A 653 39.33 -52.65 108.39
N GLN A 654 38.78 -53.45 107.47
CA GLN A 654 38.39 -54.83 107.73
C GLN A 654 39.60 -55.71 108.09
N ASN A 655 40.75 -55.53 107.43
CA ASN A 655 41.97 -56.25 107.76
C ASN A 655 42.48 -55.88 109.16
N MET A 656 42.45 -54.60 109.54
CA MET A 656 42.78 -54.14 110.90
C MET A 656 41.78 -54.69 111.95
N GLN A 657 40.49 -54.77 111.61
CA GLN A 657 39.49 -55.44 112.45
C GLN A 657 39.74 -56.95 112.57
N SER A 658 40.17 -57.62 111.50
CA SER A 658 40.46 -59.06 111.52
C SER A 658 41.74 -59.42 112.29
N LEU A 659 42.75 -58.55 112.28
CA LEU A 659 43.96 -58.67 113.11
C LEU A 659 43.68 -58.49 114.61
N HIS A 660 42.55 -57.88 114.97
CA HIS A 660 42.13 -57.68 116.35
C HIS A 660 41.31 -58.87 116.92
N PHE A 661 41.12 -59.97 116.16
CA PHE A 661 40.24 -61.09 116.51
C PHE A 661 40.92 -62.47 116.59
N ALA A 662 42.26 -62.54 116.69
CA ALA A 662 43.01 -63.80 116.73
C ALA A 662 43.65 -64.16 118.11
N GLU A 663 43.18 -63.59 119.21
CA GLU A 663 43.43 -64.13 120.57
C GLU A 663 42.14 -64.08 121.41
N VAL A 664 41.85 -65.22 122.02
CA VAL A 664 40.61 -65.68 122.69
C VAL A 664 40.68 -65.32 124.20
N PRO A 665 39.60 -65.34 125.01
CA PRO A 665 38.28 -64.72 124.91
C PRO A 665 37.90 -63.93 126.20
N GLY A 666 37.07 -62.89 126.12
CA GLY A 666 36.60 -62.26 127.35
C GLY A 666 35.62 -61.12 127.14
N THR A 667 34.33 -61.43 127.34
CA THR A 667 33.32 -60.58 127.99
C THR A 667 33.05 -59.17 127.45
N GLU A 668 31.81 -59.05 126.97
CA GLU A 668 30.93 -57.86 127.03
C GLU A 668 31.20 -56.68 126.10
N LEU A 669 30.33 -56.56 125.08
CA LEU A 669 29.35 -55.47 125.03
C LEU A 669 28.32 -55.71 123.90
N LYS A 670 27.22 -56.39 124.26
CA LYS A 670 25.92 -56.11 123.65
C LYS A 670 25.61 -54.63 123.95
N LYS A 671 25.77 -53.73 122.97
CA LYS A 671 25.04 -52.45 122.80
C LYS A 671 25.67 -51.56 121.73
N THR A 672 25.59 -51.94 120.45
CA THR A 672 25.57 -51.00 119.31
C THR A 672 25.05 -51.73 118.06
N SER A 673 23.77 -52.09 118.06
CA SER A 673 23.07 -52.62 116.87
C SER A 673 21.88 -51.73 116.49
N ASN A 674 22.07 -50.40 116.56
CA ASN A 674 20.99 -49.44 116.29
C ASN A 674 21.45 -48.08 115.72
N LEU A 675 22.54 -48.03 114.94
CA LEU A 675 22.99 -46.77 114.30
C LEU A 675 23.41 -46.90 112.82
N MET A 676 22.95 -47.94 112.11
CA MET A 676 22.98 -48.02 110.64
C MET A 676 21.59 -48.28 110.05
N GLN A 677 20.56 -47.68 110.66
CA GLN A 677 19.20 -47.60 110.11
C GLN A 677 18.92 -46.20 109.56
N VAL A 678 19.87 -45.65 108.81
CA VAL A 678 19.69 -44.51 107.90
C VAL A 678 20.51 -44.87 106.66
N PHE A 679 19.91 -44.72 105.48
CA PHE A 679 20.37 -45.24 104.16
C PHE A 679 19.99 -46.70 103.85
N LYS A 680 18.68 -46.98 103.82
CA LYS A 680 18.13 -47.88 102.81
C LYS A 680 17.70 -47.06 101.61
N SER A 681 18.36 -47.31 100.48
CA SER A 681 18.04 -46.82 99.15
C SER A 681 16.61 -47.19 98.78
N LEU A 682 15.86 -46.15 98.42
CA LEU A 682 14.49 -46.15 97.93
C LEU A 682 14.44 -46.75 96.51
N PRO A 683 13.33 -47.40 96.09
CA PRO A 683 13.26 -48.11 94.82
C PRO A 683 13.24 -47.14 93.64
N VAL A 684 14.01 -47.44 92.59
CA VAL A 684 13.82 -46.83 91.27
C VAL A 684 12.53 -47.41 90.69
N GLN A 685 11.42 -46.71 90.91
CA GLN A 685 10.24 -46.84 90.07
C GLN A 685 10.35 -45.81 88.95
N THR A 686 10.33 -46.30 87.72
CA THR A 686 9.98 -45.55 86.51
C THR A 686 8.67 -44.81 86.74
N SER A 687 8.72 -43.49 86.94
CA SER A 687 7.53 -42.63 86.93
C SER A 687 7.50 -41.86 85.63
N SER A 688 6.61 -42.30 84.74
CA SER A 688 5.96 -41.44 83.77
C SER A 688 5.33 -40.26 84.49
N VAL A 689 5.63 -39.03 84.05
CA VAL A 689 4.84 -37.85 84.35
C VAL A 689 4.78 -37.01 83.07
N MET A 690 3.59 -37.00 82.48
CA MET A 690 3.12 -35.99 81.52
C MET A 690 3.32 -34.59 82.08
N MET A 691 3.56 -33.62 81.21
CA MET A 691 3.16 -32.24 81.40
C MET A 691 2.52 -31.70 80.10
N PRO A 692 1.63 -30.71 80.18
CA PRO A 692 0.27 -30.81 79.66
C PRO A 692 0.00 -29.90 78.45
N GLU A 693 -1.14 -30.14 77.81
CA GLU A 693 -1.79 -29.23 76.87
C GLU A 693 -2.32 -27.94 77.54
N PRO A 694 -2.66 -26.91 76.76
CA PRO A 694 -2.65 -25.50 77.16
C PRO A 694 -3.94 -25.08 77.85
N SER A 695 -3.90 -24.04 78.69
CA SER A 695 -5.09 -23.25 79.02
C SER A 695 -4.73 -21.83 79.47
N GLU A 696 -5.17 -20.88 78.64
CA GLU A 696 -5.89 -19.66 78.97
C GLU A 696 -5.71 -19.06 80.38
N ILE A 697 -5.15 -17.85 80.45
CA ILE A 697 -5.70 -16.78 81.31
C ILE A 697 -5.82 -15.49 80.49
N GLN A 698 -7.09 -15.09 80.43
CA GLN A 698 -7.70 -13.83 80.05
C GLN A 698 -7.20 -12.63 80.88
N GLY A 699 -6.96 -11.49 80.21
CA GLY A 699 -7.55 -10.20 80.63
C GLY A 699 -6.66 -9.12 81.26
N LEU A 700 -6.41 -8.04 80.51
CA LEU A 700 -6.82 -6.63 80.79
C LEU A 700 -6.34 -5.74 79.62
N LEU A 701 -7.23 -5.21 78.76
CA LEU A 701 -7.71 -3.81 78.69
C LEU A 701 -6.58 -2.77 78.67
N ASP A 702 -6.51 -1.77 77.78
CA ASP A 702 -7.58 -1.03 77.11
C ASP A 702 -7.02 -0.11 76.01
N ASN A 703 -7.93 0.46 75.20
CA ASN A 703 -7.82 1.66 74.35
C ASN A 703 -8.01 1.46 72.83
N THR A 704 -9.28 1.39 72.44
CA THR A 704 -9.82 2.10 71.25
C THR A 704 -10.31 3.49 71.70
N PRO A 705 -10.43 4.54 70.85
CA PRO A 705 -11.42 4.67 69.75
C PRO A 705 -10.82 5.30 68.46
N SER A 706 -11.37 5.19 67.24
CA SER A 706 -12.66 5.77 66.82
C SER A 706 -13.05 5.36 65.38
N LYS A 707 -14.31 4.90 65.27
CA LYS A 707 -15.35 4.96 64.20
C LYS A 707 -15.10 5.74 62.89
N GLN A 708 -15.51 5.12 61.76
CA GLN A 708 -16.70 5.45 60.92
C GLN A 708 -16.72 4.51 59.67
N THR A 709 -17.60 3.51 59.53
CA THR A 709 -19.01 3.50 59.05
C THR A 709 -19.22 3.88 57.57
N ALA A 710 -19.54 2.89 56.73
CA ALA A 710 -20.54 2.87 55.62
C ALA A 710 -20.28 1.59 54.78
N VAL A 711 -20.99 0.46 54.96
CA VAL A 711 -22.33 0.10 54.43
C VAL A 711 -22.63 0.66 53.04
N THR A 712 -22.53 -0.20 52.02
CA THR A 712 -23.59 -0.33 51.00
C THR A 712 -23.63 -1.75 50.41
N TYR A 713 -24.87 -2.21 50.20
CA TYR A 713 -25.31 -3.53 49.78
C TYR A 713 -24.90 -3.93 48.36
N TYR A 714 -24.73 -5.24 48.13
CA TYR A 714 -24.93 -5.88 46.83
C TYR A 714 -26.05 -6.94 46.94
N PRO A 715 -27.03 -6.97 46.02
CA PRO A 715 -28.07 -7.99 46.01
C PRO A 715 -27.64 -9.23 45.22
N HIS A 716 -28.20 -10.36 45.62
CA HIS A 716 -28.18 -11.65 44.94
C HIS A 716 -28.55 -11.57 43.45
N CYS A 717 -27.88 -12.38 42.63
CA CYS A 717 -28.51 -13.04 41.50
C CYS A 717 -27.91 -14.44 41.31
N LEU A 718 -28.76 -15.45 41.50
CA LEU A 718 -28.51 -16.86 41.18
C LEU A 718 -28.87 -17.10 39.72
N ILE A 719 -27.94 -17.58 38.89
CA ILE A 719 -28.26 -18.42 37.72
C ILE A 719 -27.20 -19.52 37.60
N SER A 720 -27.71 -20.75 37.60
CA SER A 720 -27.03 -22.04 37.42
C SER A 720 -26.37 -22.21 36.04
N GLY A 721 -25.26 -22.95 35.98
CA GLY A 721 -24.72 -23.53 34.73
C GLY A 721 -23.32 -24.13 34.94
N PRO A 722 -22.98 -25.29 34.35
CA PRO A 722 -22.17 -26.31 35.03
C PRO A 722 -20.65 -26.15 34.88
N LEU A 723 -19.97 -26.70 35.89
CA LEU A 723 -18.56 -27.12 35.93
C LEU A 723 -18.05 -27.66 34.59
N SER A 724 -16.95 -27.10 34.09
CA SER A 724 -15.94 -27.87 33.36
C SER A 724 -14.61 -27.72 34.09
N ARG A 725 -14.09 -28.88 34.50
CA ARG A 725 -12.86 -29.09 35.25
C ARG A 725 -11.65 -28.61 34.48
N SER A 726 -10.77 -27.97 35.22
CA SER A 726 -9.36 -27.72 34.95
C SER A 726 -8.63 -29.03 34.62
N ALA A 727 -7.76 -29.01 33.61
CA ALA A 727 -6.70 -29.99 33.41
C ALA A 727 -5.36 -29.26 33.37
N GLU A 728 -4.46 -29.73 34.22
CA GLU A 728 -3.12 -29.21 34.45
C GLU A 728 -2.16 -29.46 33.27
N MET A 729 -1.21 -28.53 33.19
CA MET A 729 0.11 -28.57 32.58
C MET A 729 0.78 -29.95 32.47
N GLY A 730 1.33 -30.24 31.28
CA GLY A 730 2.39 -31.22 31.06
C GLY A 730 3.38 -30.72 30.01
N TYR A 731 4.63 -30.46 30.42
CA TYR A 731 5.76 -30.18 29.53
C TYR A 731 6.21 -31.45 28.81
N LEU A 732 6.31 -31.45 27.47
CA LEU A 732 7.23 -32.33 26.74
C LEU A 732 7.68 -31.68 25.42
N ASN A 733 9.00 -31.47 25.33
CA ASN A 733 9.76 -31.32 24.08
C ASN A 733 9.87 -32.69 23.39
N LEU A 734 9.61 -32.77 22.08
CA LEU A 734 10.29 -33.71 21.17
C LEU A 734 10.33 -33.15 19.72
N THR A 735 11.42 -33.51 19.05
CA THR A 735 12.03 -33.00 17.83
C THR A 735 11.51 -33.58 16.50
N SER A 736 11.89 -32.89 15.42
CA SER A 736 12.26 -33.37 14.07
C SER A 736 11.18 -33.79 13.06
N ALA A 737 11.06 -32.98 11.99
CA ALA A 737 10.45 -33.33 10.71
C ALA A 737 11.57 -33.67 9.69
N PRO A 738 11.42 -34.72 8.86
CA PRO A 738 12.30 -34.93 7.72
C PRO A 738 11.74 -34.24 6.46
N GLY A 739 12.61 -33.48 5.79
CA GLY A 739 12.35 -32.88 4.48
C GLY A 739 12.11 -33.93 3.40
N ARG A 740 11.20 -33.61 2.48
CA ARG A 740 10.91 -34.44 1.30
C ARG A 740 11.32 -33.67 0.06
N SER A 741 12.24 -34.27 -0.68
CA SER A 741 12.88 -33.84 -1.91
C SER A 741 11.90 -33.67 -3.08
N ASP A 742 12.04 -32.55 -3.79
CA ASP A 742 11.45 -32.28 -5.10
C ASP A 742 12.22 -33.01 -6.21
N HIS A 743 11.49 -33.77 -7.03
CA HIS A 743 11.81 -34.02 -8.44
C HIS A 743 10.55 -34.54 -9.15
N SER A 744 9.96 -33.76 -10.06
CA SER A 744 9.63 -34.23 -11.42
C SER A 744 9.01 -33.11 -12.26
N THR A 745 9.76 -32.65 -13.26
CA THR A 745 9.31 -31.86 -14.41
C THR A 745 8.57 -32.77 -15.40
N PRO A 746 7.51 -32.31 -16.09
CA PRO A 746 7.06 -32.93 -17.33
C PRO A 746 7.37 -32.07 -18.57
N PRO A 747 7.35 -32.66 -19.78
CA PRO A 747 8.15 -32.21 -20.91
C PRO A 747 7.41 -31.27 -21.87
N ALA A 748 8.20 -30.54 -22.63
CA ALA A 748 7.78 -29.80 -23.82
C ALA A 748 7.30 -30.76 -24.92
N ALA A 749 6.16 -30.44 -25.52
CA ALA A 749 5.74 -30.97 -26.81
C ALA A 749 5.31 -29.82 -27.72
N LEU A 750 6.02 -29.78 -28.85
CA LEU A 750 5.78 -29.09 -30.10
C LEU A 750 4.29 -28.90 -30.46
N SER A 751 3.95 -27.74 -30.99
CA SER A 751 2.81 -27.58 -31.89
C SER A 751 3.22 -26.71 -33.06
N SER A 752 3.42 -27.41 -34.18
CA SER A 752 3.16 -26.92 -35.52
C SER A 752 1.65 -26.78 -35.72
N SER A 753 1.18 -25.55 -35.99
CA SER A 753 0.11 -25.15 -36.91
C SER A 753 -0.34 -23.74 -36.58
#